data_AF-A0A350PB27-F1
#
_entry.id   AF-A0A350PB27-F1
#
_cell.length_a   1.000
_cell.length_b   1.000
_cell.length_c   1.000
_cell.angle_alpha   90.00
_cell.angle_beta   90.00
_cell.angle_gamma   90.00
#
_symmetry.space_group_name_H-M   'P 1'
#
loop_
_entity.id
_entity.type
_entity.pdbx_description
1 polymer ?
#
loop_
_entity_poly.entity_id
_entity_poly.type
_entity_poly.pdbx_seq_one_letter_code
_entity_poly.pdbx_strand_id
1 'polypeptide(L)'
;LGLGPKVIEEYFPQVQSPVGGIEIDQIAERVLNGTQRLSKEEFENYKPIKSFQYKEHARDKMGEKHSMTNSRSKIIHDLVRDKNLDLSDMSLFDEYLKLGLNDEPVALRHLFKPKYAEKGMSLNKVKPVAHILQKFGSGAMSFGAISAESQRDIFLAMKEIGGRCNSGEGGENPYYYTDGISASVKQIASGRFGVTAEYLVSGEEIQIKVCQGAKPGEGGQLMGLKVNEDIAKARYANPGFDLISPPPLHDIYSIEDLKQLIHDLKQLYPAGKVSVKLVSGVNIGTIAVGVAKAGADIIQVSGGEGGTGAASLSSMKHAGLPWEIGLLEVHQSLIENDLRDHIVLRTDGGLSSGKDIILASILGAEEFDFGKLLLIAEGCVMARICEKNTCPTGIATHDPKFKAKYKGNKDHIVDTLTYLAEDVRRELAKIGKESLQEIMGNTKLLSINDVHEPLINKLGLDLSFFTSASVYNKTENKKSLSDAITPLNSKIINDLKDKIGQNKPINAEYDIYNTDRSVLATLFGLLAEKESKSRLASIKKRNNEIKRYDQEIDLVFRGSAGQSFGVFQTERVNVRLIGEANDSVCKSMSGGKMVIVPPENARYKQEENAIIGNCALYGATNGKFYVYGQAGDRFAVRNSGALAVVEGTGLHACEYMTNGTVVILGNTSDNIGAGMTGGELYLYEDPLLKANGDYIVKTAMTQSDTKKLKRIVEDYFNETQSSKAKYILSDWENISNRFCKYVPHSMVEKDLMVENK
;
A
#
# COMPACT_ATOMS: atom_id res chain seq x y z
N LEU A 1 -23.48 -13.05 2.15
CA LEU A 1 -23.48 -13.67 0.81
C LEU A 1 -24.00 -15.09 0.91
N GLY A 2 -24.93 -15.50 0.06
CA GLY A 2 -25.37 -16.89 -0.01
C GLY A 2 -26.46 -17.27 1.00
N LEU A 3 -27.10 -16.29 1.65
CA LEU A 3 -28.29 -16.49 2.49
C LEU A 3 -29.48 -15.80 1.85
N GLY A 4 -30.62 -16.50 1.87
CA GLY A 4 -31.88 -16.04 1.29
C GLY A 4 -32.49 -14.86 2.04
N PRO A 5 -33.37 -14.09 1.38
CA PRO A 5 -33.97 -12.88 1.95
C PRO A 5 -34.75 -13.17 3.24
N LYS A 6 -35.47 -14.29 3.35
CA LYS A 6 -36.27 -14.58 4.56
C LYS A 6 -35.36 -14.80 5.78
N VAL A 7 -34.27 -15.56 5.61
CA VAL A 7 -33.27 -15.76 6.68
C VAL A 7 -32.66 -14.42 7.13
N ILE A 8 -32.33 -13.55 6.18
CA ILE A 8 -31.76 -12.24 6.48
C ILE A 8 -32.77 -11.36 7.23
N GLU A 9 -34.00 -11.25 6.73
CA GLU A 9 -35.05 -10.42 7.31
C GLU A 9 -35.42 -10.85 8.74
N GLU A 10 -35.52 -12.16 8.98
CA GLU A 10 -35.97 -12.71 10.25
C GLU A 10 -34.86 -12.76 11.32
N TYR A 11 -33.64 -13.17 10.94
CA TYR A 11 -32.57 -13.49 11.90
C TYR A 11 -31.38 -12.54 11.87
N PHE A 12 -31.16 -11.80 10.77
CA PHE A 12 -30.02 -10.89 10.61
C PHE A 12 -30.44 -9.55 10.01
N PRO A 13 -31.42 -8.85 10.62
CA PRO A 13 -31.92 -7.59 10.08
C PRO A 13 -30.75 -6.61 9.90
N GLN A 14 -30.78 -5.84 8.81
CA GLN A 14 -29.74 -4.88 8.39
C GLN A 14 -28.48 -5.46 7.73
N VAL A 15 -28.31 -6.79 7.69
CA VAL A 15 -27.21 -7.40 6.93
C VAL A 15 -27.59 -7.47 5.44
N GLN A 16 -26.71 -6.99 4.55
CA GLN A 16 -26.95 -7.09 3.11
C GLN A 16 -26.56 -8.47 2.56
N SER A 17 -27.41 -9.02 1.69
CA SER A 17 -27.14 -10.25 0.92
C SER A 17 -27.43 -10.00 -0.57
N PRO A 18 -26.53 -9.32 -1.30
CA PRO A 18 -26.80 -8.81 -2.66
C PRO A 18 -27.08 -9.88 -3.71
N VAL A 19 -26.83 -11.15 -3.39
CA VAL A 19 -27.04 -12.29 -4.31
C VAL A 19 -28.02 -13.34 -3.77
N GLY A 20 -28.68 -13.06 -2.64
CA GLY A 20 -29.55 -14.03 -1.96
C GLY A 20 -28.83 -15.34 -1.62
N GLY A 21 -29.58 -16.43 -1.52
CA GLY A 21 -29.06 -17.78 -1.33
C GLY A 21 -30.01 -18.70 -0.57
N ILE A 22 -29.42 -19.60 0.22
CA ILE A 22 -30.18 -20.69 0.85
C ILE A 22 -31.10 -20.18 1.97
N GLU A 23 -32.28 -20.77 2.07
CA GLU A 23 -33.27 -20.48 3.12
C GLU A 23 -33.16 -21.45 4.31
N ILE A 24 -33.92 -21.18 5.38
CA ILE A 24 -33.83 -21.90 6.66
C ILE A 24 -33.98 -23.42 6.51
N ASP A 25 -34.92 -23.87 5.69
CA ASP A 25 -35.17 -25.30 5.45
C ASP A 25 -33.96 -25.98 4.80
N GLN A 26 -33.29 -25.30 3.87
CA GLN A 26 -32.11 -25.80 3.19
C GLN A 26 -30.88 -25.81 4.11
N ILE A 27 -30.78 -24.83 5.02
CA ILE A 27 -29.76 -24.82 6.07
C ILE A 27 -29.97 -26.02 6.99
N ALA A 28 -31.19 -26.23 7.48
CA ALA A 28 -31.55 -27.35 8.33
C ALA A 28 -31.26 -28.69 7.64
N GLU A 29 -31.67 -28.85 6.38
CA GLU A 29 -31.40 -30.04 5.58
C GLU A 29 -29.90 -30.32 5.46
N ARG A 30 -29.08 -29.30 5.21
CA ARG A 30 -27.61 -29.45 5.16
C ARG A 30 -27.02 -29.90 6.48
N VAL A 31 -27.48 -29.34 7.60
CA VAL A 31 -27.03 -29.73 8.94
C VAL A 31 -27.45 -31.17 9.26
N LEU A 32 -28.70 -31.54 8.96
CA LEU A 32 -29.22 -32.89 9.18
C LEU A 32 -28.50 -33.92 8.29
N ASN A 33 -28.32 -33.64 7.00
CA ASN A 33 -27.58 -34.51 6.09
C ASN A 33 -26.10 -34.65 6.50
N GLY A 34 -25.49 -33.57 7.00
CA GLY A 34 -24.12 -33.60 7.49
C GLY A 34 -23.95 -34.44 8.76
N THR A 35 -24.95 -34.43 9.64
CA THR A 35 -24.93 -35.16 10.92
C THR A 35 -25.38 -36.61 10.79
N GLN A 36 -26.30 -36.93 9.87
CA GLN A 36 -26.74 -38.31 9.58
C GLN A 36 -25.66 -39.17 8.93
N ARG A 37 -24.64 -38.56 8.31
CA ARG A 37 -23.47 -39.25 7.73
C ARG A 37 -22.50 -39.81 8.76
N LEU A 38 -22.75 -39.62 10.05
CA LEU A 38 -21.95 -40.23 11.12
C LEU A 38 -22.69 -41.46 11.63
N SER A 39 -22.40 -42.63 11.08
CA SER A 39 -22.77 -43.88 11.74
C SER A 39 -22.10 -43.98 13.11
N LYS A 40 -22.69 -44.75 14.04
CA LYS A 40 -22.11 -44.99 15.37
C LYS A 40 -20.66 -45.51 15.27
N GLU A 41 -20.40 -46.36 14.28
CA GLU A 41 -19.08 -46.92 13.98
C GLU A 41 -18.10 -45.87 13.42
N GLU A 42 -18.55 -44.95 12.57
CA GLU A 42 -17.73 -43.82 12.08
C GLU A 42 -17.42 -42.82 13.19
N PHE A 43 -18.35 -42.60 14.11
CA PHE A 43 -18.16 -41.72 15.27
C PHE A 43 -17.17 -42.31 16.28
N GLU A 44 -17.31 -43.61 16.60
CA GLU A 44 -16.40 -44.32 17.51
C GLU A 44 -14.98 -44.44 16.95
N ASN A 45 -14.84 -44.51 15.61
CA ASN A 45 -13.55 -44.50 14.90
C ASN A 45 -13.11 -43.10 14.43
N TYR A 46 -13.85 -42.05 14.79
CA TYR A 46 -13.58 -40.68 14.33
C TYR A 46 -12.26 -40.18 14.92
N LYS A 47 -11.22 -40.12 14.08
CA LYS A 47 -10.03 -39.33 14.36
C LYS A 47 -10.28 -37.93 13.80
N PRO A 48 -9.95 -36.84 14.52
CA PRO A 48 -10.03 -35.49 13.97
C PRO A 48 -9.32 -35.47 12.61
N ILE A 49 -10.11 -35.34 11.55
CA ILE A 49 -9.64 -35.51 10.18
C ILE A 49 -8.59 -34.40 9.91
N LYS A 50 -7.54 -34.71 9.16
CA LYS A 50 -6.87 -33.68 8.35
C LYS A 50 -7.90 -33.15 7.37
N SER A 51 -8.77 -32.23 7.80
CA SER A 51 -10.08 -31.97 7.18
C SER A 51 -10.01 -31.51 5.72
N PHE A 52 -8.82 -31.21 5.20
CA PHE A 52 -8.60 -30.52 3.92
C PHE A 52 -9.48 -29.27 3.77
N GLN A 53 -10.01 -28.76 4.88
CA GLN A 53 -10.75 -27.52 4.94
C GLN A 53 -9.77 -26.43 4.54
N TYR A 54 -10.15 -25.66 3.52
CA TYR A 54 -9.32 -24.64 2.88
C TYR A 54 -8.07 -25.11 2.14
N LYS A 55 -7.89 -26.42 1.92
CA LYS A 55 -6.71 -26.99 1.27
C LYS A 55 -7.08 -28.04 0.23
N GLU A 56 -6.44 -27.96 -0.92
CA GLU A 56 -6.38 -29.06 -1.87
C GLU A 56 -5.40 -30.13 -1.40
N HIS A 57 -5.73 -31.41 -1.57
CA HIS A 57 -4.74 -32.47 -1.48
C HIS A 57 -3.77 -32.37 -2.67
N ALA A 58 -2.47 -32.53 -2.45
CA ALA A 58 -1.42 -32.35 -3.46
C ALA A 58 -1.47 -33.28 -4.71
N ARG A 59 -2.48 -34.16 -4.81
CA ARG A 59 -2.71 -35.07 -5.95
C ARG A 59 -4.15 -34.94 -6.48
N ASP A 60 -4.83 -33.87 -6.10
CA ASP A 60 -6.21 -33.52 -6.51
C ASP A 60 -7.23 -34.66 -6.25
N LYS A 61 -6.99 -35.48 -5.22
CA LYS A 61 -7.84 -36.62 -4.85
C LYS A 61 -8.90 -36.30 -3.79
N MET A 62 -8.65 -35.28 -2.96
CA MET A 62 -9.46 -34.89 -1.81
C MET A 62 -9.28 -33.40 -1.51
N GLY A 63 -10.23 -32.77 -0.82
CA GLY A 63 -10.15 -31.36 -0.39
C GLY A 63 -10.99 -30.39 -1.19
N GLU A 64 -11.00 -29.12 -0.77
CA GLU A 64 -11.75 -28.05 -1.44
C GLU A 64 -11.14 -27.70 -2.80
N LYS A 65 -12.00 -27.38 -3.78
CA LYS A 65 -11.56 -26.90 -5.09
C LYS A 65 -11.01 -25.49 -4.99
N HIS A 66 -10.00 -25.19 -5.80
CA HIS A 66 -9.39 -23.86 -5.88
C HIS A 66 -9.35 -23.37 -7.31
N SER A 67 -9.51 -22.07 -7.52
CA SER A 67 -9.39 -21.48 -8.85
C SER A 67 -8.00 -21.65 -9.45
N MET A 68 -6.95 -21.74 -8.63
CA MET A 68 -5.58 -21.97 -9.10
C MET A 68 -4.95 -23.11 -8.32
N THR A 69 -4.67 -24.20 -9.03
CA THR A 69 -4.15 -25.48 -8.52
C THR A 69 -2.72 -25.70 -9.02
N ASN A 70 -2.01 -26.68 -8.46
CA ASN A 70 -0.69 -27.06 -8.95
C ASN A 70 -0.75 -27.59 -10.40
N SER A 71 -1.78 -28.37 -10.73
CA SER A 71 -2.03 -28.88 -12.07
C SER A 71 -2.18 -27.75 -13.10
N ARG A 72 -2.98 -26.70 -12.80
CA ARG A 72 -3.09 -25.52 -13.66
C ARG A 72 -1.77 -24.72 -13.75
N SER A 73 -1.06 -24.55 -12.62
CA SER A 73 0.24 -23.86 -12.61
C SER A 73 1.27 -24.58 -13.48
N LYS A 74 1.27 -25.91 -13.51
CA LYS A 74 2.19 -26.70 -14.32
C LYS A 74 2.01 -26.41 -15.82
N ILE A 75 0.77 -26.28 -16.30
CA ILE A 75 0.52 -25.97 -17.71
C ILE A 75 1.15 -24.62 -18.09
N ILE A 76 1.00 -23.59 -17.24
CA ILE A 76 1.67 -22.31 -17.48
C ILE A 76 3.19 -22.45 -17.46
N HIS A 77 3.74 -23.24 -16.54
CA HIS A 77 5.19 -23.50 -16.54
C HIS A 77 5.68 -24.18 -17.81
N ASP A 78 4.93 -25.15 -18.33
CA ASP A 78 5.27 -25.87 -19.55
C ASP A 78 5.15 -24.93 -20.76
N LEU A 79 4.08 -24.10 -20.81
CA LEU A 79 3.83 -23.08 -21.82
C LEU A 79 5.00 -22.10 -21.97
N VAL A 80 5.47 -21.52 -20.86
CA VAL A 80 6.49 -20.47 -20.90
C VAL A 80 7.93 -21.00 -21.01
N ARG A 81 8.12 -22.32 -20.88
CA ARG A 81 9.47 -22.94 -20.98
C ARG A 81 9.73 -23.57 -22.34
N ASP A 82 8.68 -23.87 -23.11
CA ASP A 82 8.82 -24.39 -24.46
C ASP A 82 9.03 -23.25 -25.46
N LYS A 83 10.25 -23.13 -25.98
CA LYS A 83 10.63 -22.08 -26.93
C LYS A 83 10.09 -22.29 -28.35
N ASN A 84 9.46 -23.44 -28.62
CA ASN A 84 8.86 -23.73 -29.92
C ASN A 84 7.39 -23.31 -30.00
N LEU A 85 6.78 -22.93 -28.87
CA LEU A 85 5.42 -22.42 -28.83
C LEU A 85 5.41 -20.92 -29.12
N ASP A 86 4.45 -20.49 -29.92
CA ASP A 86 4.11 -19.09 -30.13
C ASP A 86 2.58 -18.91 -30.15
N LEU A 87 2.10 -17.69 -30.40
CA LEU A 87 0.66 -17.38 -30.42
C LEU A 87 -0.14 -18.11 -31.51
N SER A 88 0.53 -18.74 -32.50
CA SER A 88 -0.17 -19.59 -33.48
C SER A 88 -0.62 -20.91 -32.87
N ASP A 89 -0.01 -21.34 -31.75
CA ASP A 89 -0.41 -22.53 -31.00
C ASP A 89 -0.96 -22.15 -29.61
N MET A 90 -2.29 -22.06 -29.54
CA MET A 90 -3.02 -21.83 -28.28
C MET A 90 -3.40 -23.13 -27.57
N SER A 91 -3.01 -24.32 -28.06
CA SER A 91 -3.56 -25.60 -27.59
C SER A 91 -3.31 -25.86 -26.11
N LEU A 92 -2.10 -25.58 -25.63
CA LEU A 92 -1.73 -25.75 -24.23
C LEU A 92 -2.41 -24.71 -23.32
N PHE A 93 -2.58 -23.47 -23.81
CA PHE A 93 -3.35 -22.45 -23.09
C PHE A 93 -4.85 -22.80 -23.06
N ASP A 94 -5.39 -23.40 -24.12
CA ASP A 94 -6.76 -23.91 -24.17
C ASP A 94 -6.98 -25.06 -23.16
N GLU A 95 -5.98 -25.92 -22.95
CA GLU A 95 -6.00 -26.91 -21.87
C GLU A 95 -6.04 -26.24 -20.48
N TYR A 96 -5.22 -25.21 -20.27
CA TYR A 96 -5.23 -24.40 -19.05
C TYR A 96 -6.61 -23.75 -18.77
N LEU A 97 -7.27 -23.23 -19.81
CA LEU A 97 -8.62 -22.67 -19.73
C LEU A 97 -9.65 -23.77 -19.42
N LYS A 98 -9.58 -24.90 -20.12
CA LYS A 98 -10.48 -26.03 -19.95
C LYS A 98 -10.45 -26.60 -18.52
N LEU A 99 -9.25 -26.75 -17.93
CA LEU A 99 -9.13 -27.18 -16.53
C LEU A 99 -9.80 -26.21 -15.56
N GLY A 100 -9.80 -24.91 -15.84
CA GLY A 100 -10.51 -23.92 -15.01
C GLY A 100 -12.04 -23.97 -15.14
N LEU A 101 -12.56 -24.52 -16.25
CA LEU A 101 -13.99 -24.57 -16.56
C LEU A 101 -14.66 -25.91 -16.19
N ASN A 102 -13.90 -27.01 -16.13
CA ASN A 102 -14.44 -28.34 -15.82
C ASN A 102 -14.82 -28.54 -14.34
N ASP A 103 -14.48 -27.59 -13.49
CA ASP A 103 -14.74 -27.65 -12.06
C ASP A 103 -16.10 -27.07 -11.68
N GLU A 104 -16.61 -27.46 -10.50
CA GLU A 104 -17.77 -26.79 -9.90
C GLU A 104 -17.42 -25.31 -9.71
N PRO A 105 -18.38 -24.39 -9.87
CA PRO A 105 -18.08 -22.96 -9.81
C PRO A 105 -17.54 -22.58 -8.43
N VAL A 106 -16.26 -22.21 -8.37
CA VAL A 106 -15.55 -21.76 -7.14
C VAL A 106 -15.57 -20.25 -6.92
N ALA A 107 -16.09 -19.48 -7.89
CA ALA A 107 -16.16 -18.02 -7.83
C ALA A 107 -17.44 -17.50 -8.49
N LEU A 108 -17.89 -16.30 -8.08
CA LEU A 108 -19.15 -15.71 -8.53
C LEU A 108 -19.16 -15.48 -10.05
N ARG A 109 -18.07 -15.00 -10.65
CA ARG A 109 -17.90 -14.88 -12.12
C ARG A 109 -18.12 -16.17 -12.92
N HIS A 110 -18.00 -17.35 -12.32
CA HIS A 110 -18.26 -18.61 -13.04
C HIS A 110 -19.74 -18.76 -13.40
N LEU A 111 -20.63 -18.18 -12.60
CA LEU A 111 -22.08 -18.16 -12.83
C LEU A 111 -22.50 -17.26 -13.99
N PHE A 112 -21.56 -16.51 -14.58
CA PHE A 112 -21.81 -15.61 -15.70
C PHE A 112 -21.04 -16.03 -16.95
N LYS A 113 -21.51 -15.55 -18.10
CA LYS A 113 -20.80 -15.59 -19.39
C LYS A 113 -21.10 -14.31 -20.18
N PRO A 114 -20.19 -13.87 -21.07
CA PRO A 114 -20.49 -12.81 -22.02
C PRO A 114 -21.59 -13.28 -22.99
N LYS A 115 -22.45 -12.35 -23.43
CA LYS A 115 -23.34 -12.58 -24.56
C LYS A 115 -22.53 -12.53 -25.84
N TYR A 116 -22.51 -13.65 -26.55
CA TYR A 116 -21.85 -13.76 -27.84
C TYR A 116 -22.75 -13.32 -28.98
N ALA A 117 -22.17 -12.77 -30.04
CA ALA A 117 -22.90 -12.43 -31.24
C ALA A 117 -23.31 -13.71 -32.00
N GLU A 118 -24.45 -13.70 -32.69
CA GLU A 118 -24.89 -14.81 -33.55
C GLU A 118 -23.82 -15.17 -34.59
N LYS A 119 -23.17 -14.13 -35.13
CA LYS A 119 -21.97 -14.26 -35.96
C LYS A 119 -20.90 -13.35 -35.39
N GLY A 120 -19.91 -13.96 -34.74
CA GLY A 120 -18.71 -13.27 -34.27
C GLY A 120 -17.95 -12.58 -35.40
N MET A 121 -16.99 -11.74 -35.04
CA MET A 121 -16.12 -11.07 -36.00
C MET A 121 -14.81 -11.82 -36.21
N SER A 122 -14.13 -11.52 -37.31
CA SER A 122 -12.77 -12.01 -37.55
C SER A 122 -11.82 -11.40 -36.52
N LEU A 123 -10.93 -12.23 -35.97
CA LEU A 123 -9.88 -11.84 -35.03
C LEU A 123 -8.97 -10.72 -35.58
N ASN A 124 -8.81 -10.64 -36.91
CA ASN A 124 -8.03 -9.60 -37.58
C ASN A 124 -8.64 -8.19 -37.43
N LYS A 125 -9.92 -8.09 -37.08
CA LYS A 125 -10.58 -6.80 -36.81
C LYS A 125 -10.43 -6.36 -35.35
N VAL A 126 -10.15 -7.30 -34.44
CA VAL A 126 -9.92 -6.99 -33.03
C VAL A 126 -8.55 -6.32 -32.88
N LYS A 127 -8.48 -5.29 -32.04
CA LYS A 127 -7.23 -4.57 -31.73
C LYS A 127 -6.11 -5.57 -31.36
N PRO A 128 -4.85 -5.26 -31.72
CA PRO A 128 -3.73 -6.18 -31.52
C PRO A 128 -3.45 -6.40 -30.03
N VAL A 129 -2.74 -7.49 -29.72
CA VAL A 129 -2.34 -7.89 -28.35
C VAL A 129 -1.71 -6.73 -27.57
N ALA A 130 -0.82 -5.97 -28.21
CA ALA A 130 -0.15 -4.82 -27.59
C ALA A 130 -1.12 -3.77 -27.02
N HIS A 131 -2.30 -3.58 -27.62
CA HIS A 131 -3.32 -2.65 -27.11
C HIS A 131 -3.95 -3.15 -25.79
N ILE A 132 -4.08 -4.46 -25.63
CA ILE A 132 -4.63 -5.08 -24.41
C ILE A 132 -3.57 -5.12 -23.31
N LEU A 133 -2.31 -5.45 -23.65
CA LEU A 133 -1.20 -5.51 -22.69
C LEU A 133 -0.99 -4.19 -21.93
N GLN A 134 -1.22 -3.04 -22.56
CA GLN A 134 -1.16 -1.73 -21.89
C GLN A 134 -2.21 -1.56 -20.77
N LYS A 135 -3.29 -2.35 -20.79
CA LYS A 135 -4.31 -2.36 -19.73
C LYS A 135 -3.92 -3.26 -18.57
N PHE A 136 -2.83 -4.02 -18.69
CA PHE A 136 -2.35 -4.93 -17.65
C PHE A 136 -1.34 -4.26 -16.72
N GLY A 137 -1.38 -4.67 -15.45
CA GLY A 137 -0.42 -4.25 -14.45
C GLY A 137 -0.05 -5.38 -13.50
N SER A 138 1.05 -5.21 -12.78
CA SER A 138 1.40 -6.08 -11.67
C SER A 138 0.66 -5.66 -10.40
N GLY A 139 0.17 -6.64 -9.64
CA GLY A 139 -0.28 -6.40 -8.28
C GLY A 139 0.86 -5.89 -7.40
N ALA A 140 0.51 -5.16 -6.34
CA ALA A 140 1.43 -4.60 -5.37
C ALA A 140 2.07 -5.68 -4.48
N MET A 141 3.22 -6.22 -4.90
CA MET A 141 3.96 -7.27 -4.17
C MET A 141 5.30 -6.72 -3.71
N SER A 142 5.47 -6.58 -2.39
CA SER A 142 6.62 -5.87 -1.81
C SER A 142 7.93 -6.63 -1.96
N PHE A 143 9.03 -5.89 -2.14
CA PHE A 143 10.36 -6.38 -1.79
C PHE A 143 10.37 -6.81 -0.32
N GLY A 144 10.72 -8.06 -0.07
CA GLY A 144 10.55 -8.71 1.23
C GLY A 144 9.52 -9.83 1.18
N ALA A 145 8.33 -9.60 0.60
CA ALA A 145 7.37 -10.69 0.37
C ALA A 145 7.89 -11.65 -0.72
N ILE A 146 8.38 -11.07 -1.82
CA ILE A 146 9.08 -11.76 -2.91
C ILE A 146 10.56 -11.36 -2.94
N SER A 147 11.38 -12.18 -3.60
CA SER A 147 12.81 -11.96 -3.81
C SER A 147 13.06 -10.77 -4.73
N ALA A 148 14.28 -10.22 -4.67
CA ALA A 148 14.68 -9.13 -5.56
C ALA A 148 14.74 -9.57 -7.02
N GLU A 149 15.03 -10.84 -7.28
CA GLU A 149 15.12 -11.39 -8.62
C GLU A 149 13.72 -11.48 -9.26
N SER A 150 12.72 -11.98 -8.53
CA SER A 150 11.31 -12.02 -8.97
C SER A 150 10.75 -10.61 -9.19
N GLN A 151 10.89 -9.70 -8.21
CA GLN A 151 10.35 -8.36 -8.36
C GLN A 151 10.99 -7.59 -9.55
N ARG A 152 12.30 -7.77 -9.78
CA ARG A 152 13.01 -7.17 -10.91
C ARG A 152 12.43 -7.66 -12.24
N ASP A 153 12.24 -8.96 -12.37
CA ASP A 153 11.77 -9.57 -13.62
C ASP A 153 10.34 -9.13 -13.94
N ILE A 154 9.48 -8.97 -12.93
CA ILE A 154 8.15 -8.34 -13.07
C ILE A 154 8.28 -6.90 -13.60
N PHE A 155 9.18 -6.08 -13.04
CA PHE A 155 9.33 -4.69 -13.46
C PHE A 155 9.80 -4.59 -14.91
N LEU A 156 10.77 -5.43 -15.28
CA LEU A 156 11.29 -5.50 -16.65
C LEU A 156 10.22 -5.98 -17.64
N ALA A 157 9.47 -7.04 -17.29
CA ALA A 157 8.40 -7.57 -18.13
C ALA A 157 7.28 -6.55 -18.36
N MET A 158 6.82 -5.88 -17.29
CA MET A 158 5.76 -4.87 -17.39
C MET A 158 6.19 -3.68 -18.25
N LYS A 159 7.43 -3.24 -18.09
CA LYS A 159 8.00 -2.17 -18.92
C LYS A 159 8.06 -2.57 -20.39
N GLU A 160 8.42 -3.81 -20.69
CA GLU A 160 8.52 -4.33 -22.07
C GLU A 160 7.16 -4.37 -22.76
N ILE A 161 6.10 -4.81 -22.07
CA ILE A 161 4.76 -4.87 -22.64
C ILE A 161 4.02 -3.52 -22.64
N GLY A 162 4.64 -2.46 -22.11
CA GLY A 162 4.02 -1.15 -21.90
C GLY A 162 2.91 -1.14 -20.85
N GLY A 163 2.94 -2.12 -19.92
CA GLY A 163 2.03 -2.24 -18.79
C GLY A 163 2.56 -1.51 -17.56
N ARG A 164 1.89 -1.72 -16.42
CA ARG A 164 2.23 -1.08 -15.14
C ARG A 164 2.91 -2.06 -14.19
N CYS A 165 3.89 -1.61 -13.42
CA CYS A 165 4.46 -2.41 -12.32
C CYS A 165 4.39 -1.65 -11.02
N ASN A 166 4.05 -2.35 -9.93
CA ASN A 166 3.81 -1.76 -8.62
C ASN A 166 4.86 -2.23 -7.60
N SER A 167 5.45 -1.29 -6.87
CA SER A 167 6.51 -1.58 -5.89
C SER A 167 6.07 -2.43 -4.70
N GLY A 168 4.77 -2.41 -4.37
CA GLY A 168 4.28 -2.86 -3.07
C GLY A 168 4.75 -1.98 -1.91
N GLU A 169 4.37 -2.39 -0.70
CA GLU A 169 4.50 -1.61 0.55
C GLU A 169 5.90 -1.59 1.18
N GLY A 170 6.90 -2.22 0.56
CA GLY A 170 8.18 -2.53 1.19
C GLY A 170 9.34 -1.62 0.83
N GLY A 171 9.08 -0.49 0.17
CA GLY A 171 10.09 0.23 -0.59
C GLY A 171 10.57 -0.56 -1.81
N GLU A 172 11.64 -0.09 -2.44
CA GLU A 172 12.31 -0.79 -3.54
C GLU A 172 13.68 -1.28 -3.10
N ASN A 173 14.16 -2.35 -3.75
CA ASN A 173 15.50 -2.84 -3.49
C ASN A 173 16.54 -1.73 -3.78
N PRO A 174 17.51 -1.47 -2.89
CA PRO A 174 18.49 -0.39 -3.06
C PRO A 174 19.34 -0.51 -4.33
N TYR A 175 19.56 -1.73 -4.85
CA TYR A 175 20.31 -1.96 -6.09
C TYR A 175 19.51 -1.62 -7.35
N TYR A 176 18.18 -1.58 -7.29
CA TYR A 176 17.38 -1.13 -8.43
C TYR A 176 17.69 0.33 -8.78
N TYR A 177 17.90 1.15 -7.75
CA TYR A 177 18.32 2.54 -7.93
C TYR A 177 19.65 2.66 -8.66
N THR A 178 20.58 1.71 -8.50
CA THR A 178 21.88 1.70 -9.19
C THR A 178 21.80 1.14 -10.61
N ASP A 179 20.84 0.24 -10.87
CA ASP A 179 20.64 -0.40 -12.17
C ASP A 179 19.65 0.38 -13.08
N GLY A 180 19.07 1.46 -12.57
CA GLY A 180 18.06 2.25 -13.29
C GLY A 180 16.72 1.52 -13.46
N ILE A 181 16.45 0.56 -12.58
CA ILE A 181 15.20 -0.21 -12.51
C ILE A 181 14.31 0.45 -11.47
N SER A 182 13.02 0.60 -11.76
CA SER A 182 12.07 1.21 -10.82
C SER A 182 10.64 0.89 -11.25
N ALA A 183 9.73 0.74 -10.28
CA ALA A 183 8.32 0.51 -10.57
C ALA A 183 7.67 1.75 -11.18
N SER A 184 6.72 1.60 -12.10
CA SER A 184 5.93 2.73 -12.60
C SER A 184 4.85 3.18 -11.61
N VAL A 185 4.42 2.31 -10.70
CA VAL A 185 3.49 2.61 -9.61
C VAL A 185 4.21 2.49 -8.26
N LYS A 186 4.23 3.58 -7.50
CA LYS A 186 4.83 3.67 -6.15
C LYS A 186 3.75 3.55 -5.09
N GLN A 187 3.84 2.59 -4.20
CA GLN A 187 2.84 2.42 -3.16
C GLN A 187 3.19 3.18 -1.89
N ILE A 188 2.20 3.88 -1.33
CA ILE A 188 2.23 4.47 0.01
C ILE A 188 1.22 3.72 0.90
N ALA A 189 1.74 3.04 1.93
CA ALA A 189 0.97 2.23 2.87
C ALA A 189 1.27 2.66 4.32
N SER A 190 0.54 2.12 5.29
CA SER A 190 0.59 2.53 6.70
C SER A 190 1.99 2.45 7.35
N GLY A 191 2.86 1.54 6.91
CA GLY A 191 4.24 1.45 7.42
C GLY A 191 5.18 2.56 6.94
N ARG A 192 4.82 3.30 5.87
CA ARG A 192 5.65 4.30 5.17
C ARG A 192 7.07 3.80 4.83
N PHE A 193 7.24 2.49 4.67
CA PHE A 193 8.55 1.92 4.37
C PHE A 193 9.07 2.41 3.01
N GLY A 194 10.25 3.02 3.02
CA GLY A 194 10.91 3.51 1.82
C GLY A 194 10.24 4.72 1.15
N VAL A 195 9.26 5.37 1.81
CA VAL A 195 8.53 6.49 1.22
C VAL A 195 9.30 7.80 1.42
N THR A 196 9.87 8.31 0.35
CA THR A 196 10.57 9.61 0.28
C THR A 196 10.07 10.41 -0.92
N ALA A 197 10.38 11.72 -0.98
CA ALA A 197 10.07 12.55 -2.15
C ALA A 197 10.61 11.94 -3.45
N GLU A 198 11.89 11.53 -3.45
CA GLU A 198 12.55 10.93 -4.62
C GLU A 198 11.89 9.61 -5.04
N TYR A 199 11.55 8.76 -4.07
CA TYR A 199 10.84 7.52 -4.32
C TYR A 199 9.52 7.79 -5.05
N LEU A 200 8.72 8.72 -4.56
CA LEU A 200 7.39 9.03 -5.11
C LEU A 200 7.46 9.62 -6.53
N VAL A 201 8.34 10.61 -6.76
CA VAL A 201 8.47 11.27 -8.08
C VAL A 201 9.16 10.40 -9.14
N SER A 202 9.79 9.29 -8.74
CA SER A 202 10.43 8.36 -9.67
C SER A 202 9.46 7.43 -10.41
N GLY A 203 8.19 7.37 -9.99
CA GLY A 203 7.12 6.66 -10.67
C GLY A 203 6.24 7.56 -11.54
N GLU A 204 5.28 6.95 -12.23
CA GLU A 204 4.23 7.63 -13.01
C GLU A 204 2.92 7.75 -12.21
N GLU A 205 2.72 6.84 -11.26
CA GLU A 205 1.54 6.76 -10.41
C GLU A 205 1.95 6.50 -8.95
N ILE A 206 1.23 7.10 -8.01
CA ILE A 206 1.37 6.87 -6.59
C ILE A 206 0.08 6.22 -6.08
N GLN A 207 0.19 5.02 -5.53
CA GLN A 207 -0.94 4.26 -5.01
C GLN A 207 -1.04 4.37 -3.49
N ILE A 208 -2.10 4.99 -2.99
CA ILE A 208 -2.50 4.94 -1.59
C ILE A 208 -3.13 3.57 -1.31
N LYS A 209 -2.46 2.75 -0.50
CA LYS A 209 -2.96 1.44 -0.09
C LYS A 209 -3.73 1.57 1.21
N VAL A 210 -5.05 1.74 1.12
CA VAL A 210 -5.94 1.71 2.29
C VAL A 210 -6.03 0.29 2.84
N CYS A 211 -6.22 -0.69 1.96
CA CYS A 211 -6.35 -2.10 2.35
C CYS A 211 -5.97 -3.07 1.21
N GLN A 212 -5.96 -4.37 1.51
CA GLN A 212 -5.76 -5.43 0.51
C GLN A 212 -6.73 -6.60 0.73
N GLY A 213 -7.11 -7.30 -0.34
CA GLY A 213 -8.16 -8.32 -0.31
C GLY A 213 -7.95 -9.41 0.73
N ALA A 214 -6.72 -9.91 0.87
CA ALA A 214 -6.40 -11.02 1.77
C ALA A 214 -6.52 -10.68 3.28
N LYS A 215 -6.52 -9.38 3.63
CA LYS A 215 -6.59 -8.89 5.02
C LYS A 215 -7.02 -7.42 5.06
N PRO A 216 -8.31 -7.13 4.81
CA PRO A 216 -8.76 -5.75 4.59
C PRO A 216 -8.67 -4.87 5.84
N GLY A 217 -8.91 -5.44 7.03
CA GLY A 217 -8.88 -4.72 8.31
C GLY A 217 -7.51 -4.71 9.01
N GLU A 218 -6.43 -5.11 8.34
CA GLU A 218 -5.10 -5.25 8.94
C GLU A 218 -4.01 -4.60 8.10
N GLY A 219 -2.85 -4.36 8.71
CA GLY A 219 -1.65 -3.86 8.05
C GLY A 219 -0.84 -4.93 7.30
N GLY A 220 0.18 -4.44 6.58
CA GLY A 220 1.25 -5.25 6.03
C GLY A 220 1.94 -6.13 7.07
N GLN A 221 2.41 -7.31 6.67
CA GLN A 221 3.11 -8.24 7.57
C GLN A 221 4.32 -8.83 6.82
N LEU A 222 5.51 -8.65 7.39
CA LEU A 222 6.73 -9.32 6.94
C LEU A 222 7.44 -9.92 8.15
N MET A 223 7.62 -11.23 8.15
CA MET A 223 8.26 -11.95 9.25
C MET A 223 9.76 -11.62 9.30
N GLY A 224 10.32 -11.44 10.48
CA GLY A 224 11.70 -11.01 10.74
C GLY A 224 12.74 -11.96 10.17
N LEU A 225 12.42 -13.26 10.12
CA LEU A 225 13.23 -14.26 9.43
C LEU A 225 13.44 -13.99 7.93
N LYS A 226 12.59 -13.14 7.31
CA LYS A 226 12.73 -12.65 5.94
C LYS A 226 13.44 -11.30 5.86
N VAL A 227 13.56 -10.57 6.96
CA VAL A 227 14.13 -9.21 6.99
C VAL A 227 15.66 -9.31 7.11
N ASN A 228 16.31 -9.46 5.97
CA ASN A 228 17.77 -9.35 5.86
C ASN A 228 18.22 -7.89 5.78
N GLU A 229 19.53 -7.66 5.68
CA GLU A 229 20.14 -6.31 5.58
C GLU A 229 19.57 -5.46 4.44
N ASP A 230 19.38 -6.05 3.25
CA ASP A 230 18.89 -5.32 2.08
C ASP A 230 17.45 -4.84 2.29
N ILE A 231 16.61 -5.68 2.90
CA ILE A 231 15.21 -5.34 3.21
C ILE A 231 15.16 -4.33 4.35
N ALA A 232 15.96 -4.52 5.40
CA ALA A 232 16.07 -3.57 6.51
C ALA A 232 16.46 -2.18 5.99
N LYS A 233 17.45 -2.11 5.09
CA LYS A 233 17.87 -0.89 4.41
C LYS A 233 16.77 -0.27 3.56
N ALA A 234 16.09 -1.05 2.71
CA ALA A 234 14.98 -0.57 1.88
C ALA A 234 13.83 0.04 2.71
N ARG A 235 13.65 -0.46 3.94
CA ARG A 235 12.55 -0.11 4.82
C ARG A 235 12.94 0.85 5.94
N TYR A 236 14.21 1.25 6.06
CA TYR A 236 14.72 2.02 7.21
C TYR A 236 14.34 1.37 8.55
N ALA A 237 14.60 0.06 8.63
CA ALA A 237 14.29 -0.80 9.77
C ALA A 237 15.53 -1.59 10.19
N ASN A 238 15.39 -2.44 11.22
CA ASN A 238 16.45 -3.30 11.72
C ASN A 238 16.31 -4.73 11.16
N PRO A 239 17.42 -5.42 10.84
CA PRO A 239 17.41 -6.82 10.41
C PRO A 239 16.82 -7.76 11.48
N GLY A 240 16.16 -8.82 11.04
CA GLY A 240 15.68 -9.90 11.92
C GLY A 240 14.38 -9.65 12.66
N PHE A 241 13.78 -8.46 12.57
CA PHE A 241 12.54 -8.11 13.29
C PHE A 241 11.29 -8.21 12.42
N ASP A 242 10.20 -8.68 13.02
CA ASP A 242 8.89 -8.67 12.38
C ASP A 242 8.47 -7.22 12.07
N LEU A 243 8.10 -6.98 10.82
CA LEU A 243 7.57 -5.69 10.36
C LEU A 243 6.06 -5.81 10.18
N ILE A 244 5.34 -5.59 11.28
CA ILE A 244 3.88 -5.51 11.30
C ILE A 244 3.51 -4.04 11.16
N SER A 245 2.90 -3.69 10.03
CA SER A 245 2.49 -2.30 9.80
C SER A 245 1.23 -1.99 10.62
N PRO A 246 1.04 -0.73 11.04
CA PRO A 246 -0.22 -0.31 11.65
C PRO A 246 -1.41 -0.66 10.74
N PRO A 247 -2.57 -1.07 11.26
CA PRO A 247 -3.75 -1.25 10.44
C PRO A 247 -4.20 0.03 9.71
N PRO A 248 -4.35 1.20 10.38
CA PRO A 248 -4.70 2.43 9.69
C PRO A 248 -3.47 3.13 9.10
N LEU A 249 -3.68 4.00 8.12
CA LEU A 249 -2.73 5.07 7.84
C LEU A 249 -2.97 6.15 8.91
N HIS A 250 -1.94 6.49 9.70
CA HIS A 250 -2.10 7.45 10.81
C HIS A 250 -2.38 8.89 10.38
N ASP A 251 -2.36 9.16 9.08
CA ASP A 251 -2.76 10.41 8.45
C ASP A 251 -4.02 10.26 7.59
N ILE A 252 -4.81 9.20 7.82
CA ILE A 252 -6.14 8.99 7.24
C ILE A 252 -7.09 8.44 8.31
N TYR A 253 -7.80 9.33 9.01
CA TYR A 253 -8.87 8.96 9.94
C TYR A 253 -10.26 9.30 9.43
N SER A 254 -10.33 10.01 8.31
CA SER A 254 -11.54 10.49 7.67
C SER A 254 -11.34 10.66 6.16
N ILE A 255 -12.41 11.04 5.45
CA ILE A 255 -12.32 11.27 4.00
C ILE A 255 -11.57 12.56 3.66
N GLU A 256 -11.67 13.57 4.53
CA GLU A 256 -10.93 14.83 4.45
C GLU A 256 -9.43 14.63 4.67
N ASP A 257 -9.03 13.67 5.50
CA ASP A 257 -7.62 13.28 5.66
C ASP A 257 -7.09 12.54 4.42
N LEU A 258 -7.90 11.66 3.81
CA LEU A 258 -7.55 11.07 2.52
C LEU A 258 -7.41 12.16 1.45
N LYS A 259 -8.31 13.14 1.42
CA LYS A 259 -8.20 14.31 0.54
C LYS A 259 -6.90 15.08 0.83
N GLN A 260 -6.51 15.23 2.09
CA GLN A 260 -5.26 15.88 2.46
C GLN A 260 -4.04 15.10 1.96
N LEU A 261 -4.01 13.76 2.07
CA LEU A 261 -2.91 12.97 1.50
C LEU A 261 -2.88 13.05 -0.04
N ILE A 262 -4.03 12.97 -0.71
CA ILE A 262 -4.10 13.18 -2.17
C ILE A 262 -3.57 14.57 -2.54
N HIS A 263 -3.95 15.59 -1.76
CA HIS A 263 -3.46 16.95 -1.91
C HIS A 263 -1.93 17.02 -1.74
N ASP A 264 -1.36 16.43 -0.68
CA ASP A 264 0.09 16.36 -0.45
C ASP A 264 0.83 15.79 -1.68
N LEU A 265 0.31 14.68 -2.24
CA LEU A 265 0.90 14.01 -3.39
C LEU A 265 0.78 14.84 -4.67
N LYS A 266 -0.33 15.55 -4.86
CA LYS A 266 -0.56 16.44 -6.01
C LYS A 266 0.24 17.74 -5.92
N GLN A 267 0.50 18.25 -4.72
CA GLN A 267 1.44 19.36 -4.52
C GLN A 267 2.88 18.92 -4.77
N LEU A 268 3.26 17.72 -4.32
CA LEU A 268 4.59 17.13 -4.54
C LEU A 268 4.86 16.88 -6.04
N TYR A 269 3.96 16.15 -6.70
CA TYR A 269 4.14 15.71 -8.08
C TYR A 269 2.86 15.93 -8.91
N PRO A 270 2.62 17.16 -9.39
CA PRO A 270 1.39 17.51 -10.11
C PRO A 270 1.12 16.66 -11.36
N ALA A 271 2.18 16.17 -12.02
CA ALA A 271 2.08 15.31 -13.19
C ALA A 271 1.77 13.84 -12.85
N GLY A 272 2.02 13.41 -11.61
CA GLY A 272 1.78 12.06 -11.14
C GLY A 272 0.30 11.75 -10.95
N LYS A 273 -0.10 10.52 -11.32
CA LYS A 273 -1.44 10.01 -11.00
C LYS A 273 -1.50 9.53 -9.55
N VAL A 274 -2.64 9.68 -8.89
CA VAL A 274 -2.90 9.13 -7.56
C VAL A 274 -3.99 8.08 -7.66
N SER A 275 -3.66 6.84 -7.29
CA SER A 275 -4.63 5.75 -7.19
C SER A 275 -4.92 5.40 -5.73
N VAL A 276 -6.16 5.02 -5.45
CA VAL A 276 -6.57 4.54 -4.12
C VAL A 276 -6.98 3.08 -4.23
N LYS A 277 -6.28 2.22 -3.50
CA LYS A 277 -6.57 0.78 -3.44
C LYS A 277 -7.53 0.48 -2.29
N LEU A 278 -8.74 0.08 -2.66
CA LEU A 278 -9.81 -0.37 -1.78
C LEU A 278 -10.04 -1.87 -1.94
N VAL A 279 -10.80 -2.45 -1.03
CA VAL A 279 -11.24 -3.85 -1.11
C VAL A 279 -12.75 -3.88 -1.20
N SER A 280 -13.25 -4.72 -2.10
CA SER A 280 -14.68 -5.03 -2.22
C SER A 280 -15.27 -5.39 -0.86
N GLY A 281 -16.26 -4.61 -0.44
CA GLY A 281 -16.85 -4.63 0.89
C GLY A 281 -18.18 -3.88 0.88
N VAL A 282 -18.94 -3.99 1.96
CA VAL A 282 -20.25 -3.32 2.09
C VAL A 282 -20.08 -1.81 1.97
N ASN A 283 -20.93 -1.16 1.18
CA ASN A 283 -20.95 0.30 0.96
C ASN A 283 -19.68 0.88 0.33
N ILE A 284 -18.87 0.06 -0.36
CA ILE A 284 -17.69 0.54 -1.08
C ILE A 284 -18.04 1.60 -2.12
N GLY A 285 -19.25 1.56 -2.69
CA GLY A 285 -19.72 2.56 -3.64
C GLY A 285 -19.75 3.98 -3.07
N THR A 286 -20.24 4.12 -1.83
CA THR A 286 -20.26 5.40 -1.11
C THR A 286 -18.84 5.90 -0.83
N ILE A 287 -17.96 4.99 -0.40
CA ILE A 287 -16.54 5.32 -0.16
C ILE A 287 -15.89 5.80 -1.46
N ALA A 288 -16.13 5.12 -2.59
CA ALA A 288 -15.56 5.48 -3.87
C ALA A 288 -16.02 6.87 -4.37
N VAL A 289 -17.27 7.26 -4.10
CA VAL A 289 -17.75 8.63 -4.36
C VAL A 289 -16.94 9.65 -3.55
N GLY A 290 -16.68 9.37 -2.27
CA GLY A 290 -15.80 10.19 -1.42
C GLY A 290 -14.38 10.28 -1.99
N VAL A 291 -13.80 9.14 -2.37
CA VAL A 291 -12.45 9.06 -2.95
C VAL A 291 -12.34 9.86 -4.25
N ALA A 292 -13.36 9.81 -5.11
CA ALA A 292 -13.39 10.59 -6.34
C ALA A 292 -13.46 12.11 -6.05
N LYS A 293 -14.31 12.52 -5.10
CA LYS A 293 -14.41 13.92 -4.63
C LYS A 293 -13.14 14.41 -3.91
N ALA A 294 -12.37 13.50 -3.34
CA ALA A 294 -11.08 13.78 -2.73
C ALA A 294 -9.96 14.01 -3.78
N GLY A 295 -10.23 13.74 -5.06
CA GLY A 295 -9.33 14.07 -6.18
C GLY A 295 -8.44 12.93 -6.67
N ALA A 296 -8.77 11.67 -6.35
CA ALA A 296 -8.08 10.52 -6.92
C ALA A 296 -8.28 10.45 -8.44
N ASP A 297 -7.29 9.94 -9.18
CA ASP A 297 -7.40 9.69 -10.62
C ASP A 297 -7.92 8.28 -10.91
N ILE A 298 -7.62 7.34 -10.00
CA ILE A 298 -7.86 5.91 -10.19
C ILE A 298 -8.37 5.31 -8.88
N ILE A 299 -9.40 4.46 -8.98
CA ILE A 299 -9.86 3.63 -7.86
C ILE A 299 -9.60 2.18 -8.23
N GLN A 300 -8.79 1.50 -7.43
CA GLN A 300 -8.58 0.06 -7.55
C GLN A 300 -9.49 -0.68 -6.58
N VAL A 301 -10.37 -1.54 -7.11
CA VAL A 301 -11.22 -2.43 -6.33
C VAL A 301 -10.59 -3.82 -6.30
N SER A 302 -10.10 -4.23 -5.14
CA SER A 302 -9.54 -5.57 -4.94
C SER A 302 -10.58 -6.56 -4.42
N GLY A 303 -10.63 -7.75 -5.00
CA GLY A 303 -11.42 -8.86 -4.46
C GLY A 303 -10.80 -9.49 -3.22
N GLY A 304 -11.63 -10.01 -2.32
CA GLY A 304 -11.21 -10.74 -1.11
C GLY A 304 -10.34 -11.97 -1.39
N GLU A 305 -10.40 -12.51 -2.61
CA GLU A 305 -9.55 -13.61 -3.08
C GLU A 305 -8.11 -13.20 -3.47
N GLY A 306 -7.73 -11.94 -3.21
CA GLY A 306 -6.39 -11.42 -3.43
C GLY A 306 -5.29 -12.26 -2.75
N GLY A 307 -4.10 -12.32 -3.36
CA GLY A 307 -2.96 -13.02 -2.78
C GLY A 307 -2.32 -12.27 -1.61
N THR A 308 -1.55 -12.97 -0.78
CA THR A 308 -0.68 -12.36 0.24
C THR A 308 0.53 -13.24 0.51
N GLY A 309 1.65 -12.61 0.90
CA GLY A 309 2.83 -13.30 1.38
C GLY A 309 2.70 -13.76 2.84
N ALA A 310 1.90 -13.07 3.65
CA ALA A 310 1.61 -13.40 5.05
C ALA A 310 0.30 -12.71 5.50
N ALA A 311 -0.60 -13.47 6.12
CA ALA A 311 -1.82 -12.98 6.77
C ALA A 311 -2.36 -14.07 7.71
N SER A 312 -3.24 -13.67 8.63
CA SER A 312 -4.02 -14.61 9.42
C SER A 312 -4.96 -15.44 8.52
N LEU A 313 -5.18 -16.71 8.88
CA LEU A 313 -6.09 -17.57 8.12
C LEU A 313 -7.54 -17.07 8.20
N SER A 314 -7.92 -16.48 9.33
CA SER A 314 -9.24 -15.88 9.54
C SER A 314 -9.51 -14.80 8.50
N SER A 315 -8.59 -13.84 8.35
CA SER A 315 -8.75 -12.74 7.39
C SER A 315 -8.77 -13.22 5.94
N MET A 316 -7.88 -14.16 5.58
CA MET A 316 -7.86 -14.73 4.22
C MET A 316 -9.14 -15.48 3.84
N LYS A 317 -9.97 -15.88 4.81
CA LYS A 317 -11.18 -16.69 4.57
C LYS A 317 -12.48 -15.98 4.87
N HIS A 318 -12.46 -14.96 5.70
CA HIS A 318 -13.68 -14.36 6.26
C HIS A 318 -13.73 -12.84 6.12
N ALA A 319 -12.73 -12.20 5.50
CA ALA A 319 -12.74 -10.76 5.27
C ALA A 319 -12.60 -10.43 3.78
N GLY A 320 -13.41 -9.47 3.31
CA GLY A 320 -13.49 -9.06 1.91
C GLY A 320 -14.56 -9.81 1.11
N LEU A 321 -15.16 -9.11 0.15
CA LEU A 321 -16.13 -9.66 -0.80
C LEU A 321 -15.46 -9.95 -2.16
N PRO A 322 -16.08 -10.76 -3.04
CA PRO A 322 -15.62 -10.93 -4.42
C PRO A 322 -15.56 -9.58 -5.15
N TRP A 323 -14.60 -9.40 -6.05
CA TRP A 323 -14.43 -8.13 -6.77
C TRP A 323 -15.63 -7.82 -7.66
N GLU A 324 -16.36 -8.82 -8.15
CA GLU A 324 -17.51 -8.64 -9.03
C GLU A 324 -18.56 -7.72 -8.38
N ILE A 325 -18.83 -7.93 -7.08
CA ILE A 325 -19.81 -7.14 -6.31
C ILE A 325 -19.33 -5.71 -6.14
N GLY A 326 -18.15 -5.52 -5.53
CA GLY A 326 -17.64 -4.19 -5.22
C GLY A 326 -17.31 -3.37 -6.45
N LEU A 327 -16.82 -4.01 -7.53
CA LEU A 327 -16.52 -3.31 -8.78
C LEU A 327 -17.80 -2.73 -9.39
N LEU A 328 -18.88 -3.53 -9.45
CA LEU A 328 -20.15 -3.05 -9.98
C LEU A 328 -20.76 -1.98 -9.08
N GLU A 329 -20.71 -2.14 -7.75
CA GLU A 329 -21.22 -1.16 -6.80
C GLU A 329 -20.51 0.19 -6.93
N VAL A 330 -19.17 0.18 -7.00
CA VAL A 330 -18.36 1.39 -7.26
C VAL A 330 -18.73 1.99 -8.61
N HIS A 331 -18.84 1.15 -9.66
CA HIS A 331 -19.17 1.63 -10.99
C HIS A 331 -20.51 2.35 -11.03
N GLN A 332 -21.57 1.75 -10.48
CA GLN A 332 -22.92 2.33 -10.44
C GLN A 332 -22.98 3.58 -9.57
N SER A 333 -22.37 3.55 -8.37
CA SER A 333 -22.37 4.71 -7.47
C SER A 333 -21.69 5.94 -8.09
N LEU A 334 -20.60 5.73 -8.86
CA LEU A 334 -19.94 6.82 -9.58
C LEU A 334 -20.77 7.34 -10.76
N ILE A 335 -21.59 6.50 -11.42
CA ILE A 335 -22.51 6.93 -12.47
C ILE A 335 -23.61 7.80 -11.86
N GLU A 336 -24.26 7.31 -10.80
CA GLU A 336 -25.38 7.98 -10.11
C GLU A 336 -25.00 9.35 -9.54
N ASN A 337 -23.70 9.60 -9.34
CA ASN A 337 -23.17 10.87 -8.82
C ASN A 337 -22.43 11.71 -9.88
N ASP A 338 -22.50 11.37 -11.17
CA ASP A 338 -21.81 12.06 -12.27
C ASP A 338 -20.28 12.13 -12.13
N LEU A 339 -19.67 11.14 -11.45
CA LEU A 339 -18.23 11.08 -11.17
C LEU A 339 -17.49 10.05 -12.02
N ARG A 340 -18.19 9.13 -12.71
CA ARG A 340 -17.56 8.00 -13.42
C ARG A 340 -16.60 8.43 -14.53
N ASP A 341 -16.84 9.56 -15.19
CA ASP A 341 -15.97 10.10 -16.26
C ASP A 341 -14.61 10.63 -15.75
N HIS A 342 -14.51 10.90 -14.45
CA HIS A 342 -13.31 11.47 -13.81
C HIS A 342 -12.33 10.39 -13.28
N ILE A 343 -12.77 9.14 -13.24
CA ILE A 343 -12.08 8.03 -12.57
C ILE A 343 -11.78 6.92 -13.57
N VAL A 344 -10.57 6.38 -13.50
CA VAL A 344 -10.27 5.06 -14.07
C VAL A 344 -10.55 4.00 -13.01
N LEU A 345 -11.36 3.01 -13.33
CA LEU A 345 -11.57 1.85 -12.45
C LEU A 345 -10.59 0.74 -12.78
N ARG A 346 -9.87 0.28 -11.77
CA ARG A 346 -8.94 -0.85 -11.85
C ARG A 346 -9.44 -1.99 -10.98
N THR A 347 -9.22 -3.23 -11.38
CA THR A 347 -9.58 -4.38 -10.54
C THR A 347 -8.49 -5.43 -10.47
N ASP A 348 -8.42 -6.13 -9.33
CA ASP A 348 -7.63 -7.35 -9.15
C ASP A 348 -8.41 -8.37 -8.31
N GLY A 349 -7.90 -9.60 -8.21
CA GLY A 349 -8.53 -10.66 -7.43
C GLY A 349 -8.70 -11.95 -8.22
N GLY A 350 -7.61 -12.70 -8.39
CA GLY A 350 -7.67 -14.01 -9.02
C GLY A 350 -8.11 -14.00 -10.50
N LEU A 351 -7.85 -12.91 -11.22
CA LEU A 351 -7.99 -12.82 -12.68
C LEU A 351 -6.98 -13.76 -13.35
N SER A 352 -7.46 -14.60 -14.27
CA SER A 352 -6.64 -15.68 -14.84
C SER A 352 -6.99 -16.08 -16.27
N SER A 353 -8.08 -15.57 -16.84
CA SER A 353 -8.55 -15.88 -18.19
C SER A 353 -9.05 -14.63 -18.92
N GLY A 354 -9.12 -14.68 -20.25
CA GLY A 354 -9.70 -13.63 -21.06
C GLY A 354 -11.17 -13.37 -20.69
N LYS A 355 -11.93 -14.42 -20.37
CA LYS A 355 -13.28 -14.31 -19.82
C LYS A 355 -13.32 -13.46 -18.55
N ASP A 356 -12.39 -13.63 -17.61
CA ASP A 356 -12.34 -12.82 -16.38
C ASP A 356 -12.18 -11.33 -16.71
N ILE A 357 -11.29 -11.00 -17.66
CA ILE A 357 -11.03 -9.61 -18.09
C ILE A 357 -12.24 -9.00 -18.80
N ILE A 358 -12.92 -9.77 -19.65
CA ILE A 358 -14.15 -9.35 -20.31
C ILE A 358 -15.25 -9.06 -19.30
N LEU A 359 -15.48 -9.98 -18.34
CA LEU A 359 -16.49 -9.79 -17.30
C LEU A 359 -16.17 -8.57 -16.45
N ALA A 360 -14.91 -8.41 -16.02
CA ALA A 360 -14.47 -7.23 -15.30
C ALA A 360 -14.70 -5.93 -16.11
N SER A 361 -14.43 -5.95 -17.41
CA SER A 361 -14.69 -4.80 -18.29
C SER A 361 -16.18 -4.47 -18.35
N ILE A 362 -17.04 -5.47 -18.59
CA ILE A 362 -18.50 -5.32 -18.61
C ILE A 362 -19.02 -4.72 -17.29
N LEU A 363 -18.42 -5.10 -16.16
CA LEU A 363 -18.75 -4.57 -14.83
C LEU A 363 -18.13 -3.19 -14.53
N GLY A 364 -17.35 -2.63 -15.46
CA GLY A 364 -16.90 -1.24 -15.43
C GLY A 364 -15.39 -1.02 -15.25
N ALA A 365 -14.57 -2.08 -15.17
CA ALA A 365 -13.11 -1.93 -15.09
C ALA A 365 -12.48 -1.53 -16.44
N GLU A 366 -11.42 -0.73 -16.37
CA GLU A 366 -10.62 -0.29 -17.51
C GLU A 366 -9.19 -0.84 -17.46
N GLU A 367 -8.72 -1.23 -16.27
CA GLU A 367 -7.37 -1.74 -16.00
C GLU A 367 -7.40 -2.98 -15.10
N PHE A 368 -6.45 -3.89 -15.31
CA PHE A 368 -6.44 -5.21 -14.68
C PHE A 368 -5.06 -5.53 -14.12
N ASP A 369 -5.00 -5.82 -12.81
CA ASP A 369 -3.73 -6.14 -12.14
C ASP A 369 -3.62 -7.62 -11.77
N PHE A 370 -2.42 -8.17 -11.93
CA PHE A 370 -2.12 -9.58 -11.71
C PHE A 370 -1.01 -9.74 -10.67
N GLY A 371 -1.27 -10.52 -9.62
CA GLY A 371 -0.23 -10.93 -8.66
C GLY A 371 0.13 -12.40 -8.84
N LYS A 372 -0.79 -13.28 -8.42
CA LYS A 372 -0.63 -14.74 -8.43
C LYS A 372 -0.24 -15.30 -9.79
N LEU A 373 -0.86 -14.83 -10.88
CA LEU A 373 -0.57 -15.30 -12.24
C LEU A 373 0.88 -15.01 -12.65
N LEU A 374 1.40 -13.84 -12.29
CA LEU A 374 2.79 -13.46 -12.58
C LEU A 374 3.78 -14.34 -11.82
N LEU A 375 3.53 -14.58 -10.53
CA LEU A 375 4.39 -15.47 -9.74
C LEU A 375 4.35 -16.91 -10.27
N ILE A 376 3.22 -17.36 -10.84
CA ILE A 376 3.11 -18.66 -11.50
C ILE A 376 3.94 -18.68 -12.79
N ALA A 377 3.87 -17.63 -13.61
CA ALA A 377 4.75 -17.51 -14.78
C ALA A 377 6.24 -17.64 -14.40
N GLU A 378 6.65 -17.08 -13.26
CA GLU A 378 8.01 -17.20 -12.74
C GLU A 378 8.36 -18.59 -12.18
N GLY A 379 7.36 -19.46 -11.94
CA GLY A 379 7.57 -20.83 -11.45
C GLY A 379 6.90 -21.16 -10.11
N CYS A 380 5.96 -20.37 -9.61
CA CYS A 380 5.25 -20.67 -8.37
C CYS A 380 4.45 -21.97 -8.49
N VAL A 381 4.70 -22.92 -7.59
CA VAL A 381 4.00 -24.22 -7.53
C VAL A 381 2.84 -24.24 -6.53
N MET A 382 2.37 -23.06 -6.10
CA MET A 382 1.27 -22.92 -5.13
C MET A 382 1.48 -23.68 -3.80
N ALA A 383 2.73 -23.72 -3.31
CA ALA A 383 3.09 -24.40 -2.06
C ALA A 383 2.50 -23.75 -0.78
N ARG A 384 2.10 -22.46 -0.86
CA ARG A 384 1.45 -21.71 0.24
C ARG A 384 2.25 -21.73 1.56
N ILE A 385 3.54 -21.47 1.45
CA ILE A 385 4.50 -21.33 2.57
C ILE A 385 5.36 -20.06 2.41
N CYS A 386 4.78 -19.03 1.80
CA CYS A 386 5.44 -17.78 1.42
C CYS A 386 6.00 -17.03 2.65
N GLU A 387 5.33 -17.16 3.78
CA GLU A 387 5.68 -16.58 5.08
C GLU A 387 6.87 -17.30 5.73
N LYS A 388 7.10 -18.57 5.40
CA LYS A 388 8.09 -19.43 6.05
C LYS A 388 9.52 -19.28 5.52
N ASN A 389 9.74 -18.45 4.50
CA ASN A 389 11.06 -18.24 3.89
C ASN A 389 11.73 -19.51 3.36
N THR A 390 10.91 -20.48 2.96
CA THR A 390 11.35 -21.80 2.46
C THR A 390 10.72 -22.10 1.10
N CYS A 391 10.46 -21.05 0.31
CA CYS A 391 9.83 -21.16 -1.00
C CYS A 391 10.62 -22.13 -1.90
N PRO A 392 10.00 -23.21 -2.41
CA PRO A 392 10.73 -24.27 -3.11
C PRO A 392 11.31 -23.82 -4.46
N THR A 393 10.82 -22.70 -5.00
CA THR A 393 11.20 -22.16 -6.31
C THR A 393 11.87 -20.79 -6.25
N GLY A 394 12.32 -20.35 -5.06
CA GLY A 394 13.13 -19.13 -4.94
C GLY A 394 12.40 -17.79 -5.08
N ILE A 395 11.06 -17.80 -5.20
CA ILE A 395 10.24 -16.59 -5.38
C ILE A 395 9.98 -15.88 -4.05
N ALA A 396 9.27 -16.51 -3.12
CA ALA A 396 8.85 -15.87 -1.86
C ALA A 396 9.84 -16.15 -0.70
N THR A 397 11.13 -15.91 -0.93
CA THR A 397 12.21 -16.26 0.01
C THR A 397 13.43 -15.36 -0.13
N HIS A 398 14.12 -15.15 0.99
CA HIS A 398 15.40 -14.46 1.12
C HIS A 398 16.48 -15.36 1.73
N ASP A 399 16.12 -16.57 2.19
CA ASP A 399 17.10 -17.61 2.52
C ASP A 399 17.93 -17.96 1.26
N PRO A 400 19.29 -17.82 1.30
CA PRO A 400 20.15 -18.07 0.16
C PRO A 400 19.97 -19.48 -0.47
N LYS A 401 19.75 -20.51 0.34
CA LYS A 401 19.57 -21.90 -0.12
C LYS A 401 18.32 -22.06 -0.98
N PHE A 402 17.24 -21.40 -0.61
CA PHE A 402 15.98 -21.46 -1.37
C PHE A 402 15.96 -20.46 -2.51
N LYS A 403 16.55 -19.28 -2.31
CA LYS A 403 16.66 -18.23 -3.35
C LYS A 403 17.48 -18.70 -4.56
N ALA A 404 18.54 -19.49 -4.33
CA ALA A 404 19.35 -20.11 -5.39
C ALA A 404 18.55 -21.04 -6.34
N LYS A 405 17.30 -21.39 -5.99
CA LYS A 405 16.41 -22.21 -6.83
C LYS A 405 15.54 -21.40 -7.78
N TYR A 406 15.63 -20.07 -7.76
CA TYR A 406 14.90 -19.21 -8.67
C TYR A 406 15.32 -19.48 -10.13
N LYS A 407 14.33 -19.78 -10.97
CA LYS A 407 14.51 -20.08 -12.41
C LYS A 407 13.55 -19.27 -13.29
N GLY A 408 12.80 -18.33 -12.71
CA GLY A 408 11.95 -17.40 -13.44
C GLY A 408 12.78 -16.39 -14.23
N ASN A 409 12.14 -15.73 -15.19
CA ASN A 409 12.68 -14.58 -15.90
C ASN A 409 11.54 -13.71 -16.43
N LYS A 410 11.89 -12.55 -16.97
CA LYS A 410 10.91 -11.59 -17.54
C LYS A 410 10.12 -12.17 -18.71
N ASP A 411 10.75 -12.99 -19.56
CA ASP A 411 10.14 -13.48 -20.81
C ASP A 411 8.96 -14.42 -20.48
N HIS A 412 9.08 -15.25 -19.45
CA HIS A 412 7.96 -16.09 -18.99
C HIS A 412 6.71 -15.27 -18.63
N ILE A 413 6.91 -14.09 -18.04
CA ILE A 413 5.82 -13.18 -17.67
C ILE A 413 5.22 -12.54 -18.92
N VAL A 414 6.07 -12.07 -19.84
CA VAL A 414 5.66 -11.50 -21.13
C VAL A 414 4.82 -12.51 -21.90
N ASP A 415 5.30 -13.76 -22.04
CA ASP A 415 4.61 -14.82 -22.76
C ASP A 415 3.24 -15.11 -22.14
N THR A 416 3.18 -15.33 -20.82
CA THR A 416 1.91 -15.60 -20.12
C THR A 416 0.88 -14.50 -20.35
N LEU A 417 1.28 -13.24 -20.26
CA LEU A 417 0.38 -12.10 -20.48
C LEU A 417 0.00 -11.93 -21.94
N THR A 418 0.88 -12.29 -22.87
CA THR A 418 0.63 -12.27 -24.30
C THR A 418 -0.43 -13.32 -24.67
N TYR A 419 -0.32 -14.55 -24.16
CA TYR A 419 -1.35 -15.59 -24.30
C TYR A 419 -2.68 -15.16 -23.68
N LEU A 420 -2.66 -14.56 -22.49
CA LEU A 420 -3.87 -14.02 -21.85
C LEU A 420 -4.52 -12.90 -22.69
N ALA A 421 -3.73 -11.99 -23.24
CA ALA A 421 -4.23 -10.92 -24.10
C ALA A 421 -4.80 -11.47 -25.42
N GLU A 422 -4.21 -12.52 -25.99
CA GLU A 422 -4.77 -13.22 -27.14
C GLU A 422 -6.10 -13.90 -26.82
N ASP A 423 -6.24 -14.49 -25.63
CA ASP A 423 -7.52 -15.02 -25.15
C ASP A 423 -8.59 -13.92 -25.00
N VAL A 424 -8.21 -12.73 -24.52
CA VAL A 424 -9.10 -11.55 -24.52
C VAL A 424 -9.54 -11.19 -25.95
N ARG A 425 -8.63 -11.23 -26.94
CA ARG A 425 -8.99 -10.96 -28.34
C ARG A 425 -9.97 -11.99 -28.89
N ARG A 426 -9.77 -13.26 -28.57
CA ARG A 426 -10.67 -14.36 -28.95
C ARG A 426 -12.07 -14.17 -28.36
N GLU A 427 -12.18 -13.75 -27.10
CA GLU A 427 -13.48 -13.46 -26.49
C GLU A 427 -14.14 -12.22 -27.10
N LEU A 428 -13.39 -11.12 -27.33
CA LEU A 428 -13.89 -9.94 -28.04
C LEU A 428 -14.42 -10.28 -29.44
N ALA A 429 -13.71 -11.15 -30.16
CA ALA A 429 -14.12 -11.62 -31.48
C ALA A 429 -15.48 -12.36 -31.43
N LYS A 430 -15.69 -13.23 -30.43
CA LYS A 430 -16.97 -13.93 -30.21
C LYS A 430 -18.11 -12.99 -29.84
N ILE A 431 -17.82 -11.93 -29.08
CA ILE A 431 -18.79 -10.88 -28.73
C ILE A 431 -19.08 -9.96 -29.93
N GLY A 432 -18.17 -9.89 -30.90
CA GLY A 432 -18.29 -9.03 -32.08
C GLY A 432 -17.86 -7.59 -31.81
N LYS A 433 -16.82 -7.39 -30.99
CA LYS A 433 -16.29 -6.07 -30.56
C LYS A 433 -14.79 -5.97 -30.84
N GLU A 434 -14.31 -4.79 -31.21
CA GLU A 434 -12.90 -4.61 -31.58
C GLU A 434 -12.01 -4.35 -30.36
N SER A 435 -12.57 -3.87 -29.25
CA SER A 435 -11.80 -3.43 -28.09
C SER A 435 -12.55 -3.57 -26.75
N LEU A 436 -11.79 -3.61 -25.65
CA LEU A 436 -12.33 -3.57 -24.28
C LEU A 436 -13.14 -2.30 -24.01
N GLN A 437 -12.79 -1.19 -24.66
CA GLN A 437 -13.48 0.10 -24.48
C GLN A 437 -14.96 0.04 -24.93
N GLU A 438 -15.28 -0.75 -25.96
CA GLU A 438 -16.65 -0.88 -26.48
C GLU A 438 -17.58 -1.69 -25.59
N ILE A 439 -17.03 -2.48 -24.68
CA ILE A 439 -17.80 -3.33 -23.75
C ILE A 439 -17.79 -2.78 -22.32
N MET A 440 -16.93 -1.80 -22.03
CA MET A 440 -16.72 -1.31 -20.68
C MET A 440 -18.00 -0.69 -20.11
N GLY A 441 -18.47 -1.22 -18.98
CA GLY A 441 -19.71 -0.78 -18.33
C GLY A 441 -21.00 -1.20 -19.06
N ASN A 442 -20.91 -1.99 -20.12
CA ASN A 442 -22.07 -2.45 -20.88
C ASN A 442 -22.64 -3.75 -20.30
N THR A 443 -23.32 -3.63 -19.16
CA THR A 443 -23.96 -4.72 -18.40
C THR A 443 -24.95 -5.56 -19.22
N LYS A 444 -25.51 -5.02 -20.33
CA LYS A 444 -26.37 -5.79 -21.25
C LYS A 444 -25.65 -6.97 -21.92
N LEU A 445 -24.32 -6.92 -22.01
CA LEU A 445 -23.48 -8.01 -22.52
C LEU A 445 -23.22 -9.10 -21.47
N LEU A 446 -23.67 -8.94 -20.24
CA LEU A 446 -23.62 -9.97 -19.22
C LEU A 446 -24.81 -10.93 -19.36
N SER A 447 -24.55 -12.23 -19.24
CA SER A 447 -25.60 -13.26 -19.15
C SER A 447 -25.28 -14.28 -18.09
N ILE A 448 -26.32 -14.92 -17.54
CA ILE A 448 -26.16 -16.07 -16.66
C ILE A 448 -25.58 -17.23 -17.47
N ASN A 449 -24.71 -18.02 -16.86
CA ASN A 449 -24.16 -19.21 -17.46
C ASN A 449 -25.12 -20.38 -17.25
N ASP A 450 -25.91 -20.69 -18.28
CA ASP A 450 -26.95 -21.74 -18.28
C ASP A 450 -26.44 -23.12 -17.78
N VAL A 451 -25.15 -23.42 -17.96
CA VAL A 451 -24.52 -24.66 -17.43
C VAL A 451 -24.66 -24.78 -15.91
N HIS A 452 -24.70 -23.65 -15.20
CA HIS A 452 -24.80 -23.59 -13.75
C HIS A 452 -26.20 -23.20 -13.25
N GLU A 453 -27.17 -23.03 -14.14
CA GLU A 453 -28.56 -22.69 -13.76
C GLU A 453 -29.17 -23.69 -12.75
N PRO A 454 -28.96 -25.02 -12.86
CA PRO A 454 -29.44 -25.96 -11.83
C PRO A 454 -28.85 -25.68 -10.45
N LEU A 455 -27.57 -25.28 -10.38
CA LEU A 455 -26.92 -24.93 -9.11
C LEU A 455 -27.43 -23.59 -8.57
N ILE A 456 -27.57 -22.59 -9.43
CA ILE A 456 -28.10 -21.26 -9.07
C ILE A 456 -29.48 -21.40 -8.43
N ASN A 457 -30.37 -22.16 -9.09
CA ASN A 457 -31.72 -22.42 -8.60
C ASN A 457 -31.70 -23.24 -7.31
N LYS A 458 -30.87 -24.29 -7.23
CA LYS A 458 -30.71 -25.09 -6.01
C LYS A 458 -30.23 -24.25 -4.82
N LEU A 459 -29.36 -23.28 -5.05
CA LEU A 459 -28.82 -22.41 -4.02
C LEU A 459 -29.72 -21.20 -3.71
N GLY A 460 -30.80 -20.96 -4.46
CA GLY A 460 -31.65 -19.79 -4.29
C GLY A 460 -30.94 -18.47 -4.58
N LEU A 461 -29.95 -18.46 -5.48
CA LEU A 461 -29.19 -17.26 -5.79
C LEU A 461 -29.99 -16.33 -6.71
N ASP A 462 -30.05 -15.06 -6.35
CA ASP A 462 -30.57 -13.99 -7.20
C ASP A 462 -29.41 -13.19 -7.81
N LEU A 463 -29.30 -13.21 -9.13
CA LEU A 463 -28.24 -12.49 -9.87
C LEU A 463 -28.74 -11.17 -10.50
N SER A 464 -29.93 -10.70 -10.09
CA SER A 464 -30.55 -9.45 -10.54
C SER A 464 -29.69 -8.21 -10.26
N PHE A 465 -28.93 -8.21 -9.15
CA PHE A 465 -27.94 -7.17 -8.81
C PHE A 465 -26.99 -6.86 -9.97
N PHE A 466 -26.58 -7.89 -10.72
CA PHE A 466 -25.68 -7.74 -11.86
C PHE A 466 -26.43 -7.48 -13.17
N THR A 467 -27.50 -8.24 -13.41
CA THR A 467 -28.19 -8.26 -14.71
C THR A 467 -29.12 -7.07 -14.91
N SER A 468 -29.51 -6.38 -13.82
CA SER A 468 -30.37 -5.18 -13.86
C SER A 468 -29.59 -3.87 -13.77
N ALA A 469 -28.27 -3.92 -13.61
CA ALA A 469 -27.44 -2.73 -13.45
C ALA A 469 -27.43 -1.86 -14.72
N SER A 470 -27.36 -0.55 -14.55
CA SER A 470 -27.41 0.41 -15.65
C SER A 470 -26.19 0.29 -16.55
N VAL A 471 -26.41 0.49 -17.86
CA VAL A 471 -25.33 0.57 -18.85
C VAL A 471 -24.65 1.92 -18.77
N TYR A 472 -23.33 1.91 -18.81
CA TYR A 472 -22.51 3.10 -18.97
C TYR A 472 -21.87 3.14 -20.35
N ASN A 473 -21.90 4.31 -20.98
CA ASN A 473 -21.13 4.59 -22.19
C ASN A 473 -20.23 5.77 -21.86
N LYS A 474 -18.91 5.54 -21.78
CA LYS A 474 -17.96 6.62 -21.56
C LYS A 474 -17.96 7.56 -22.76
N THR A 475 -18.49 8.76 -22.59
CA THR A 475 -18.54 9.78 -23.65
C THR A 475 -17.28 10.64 -23.65
N GLU A 476 -16.70 10.90 -22.47
CA GLU A 476 -15.54 11.78 -22.31
C GLU A 476 -14.56 11.24 -21.25
N ASN A 477 -13.29 11.61 -21.35
CA ASN A 477 -12.31 11.46 -20.27
C ASN A 477 -12.13 12.82 -19.60
N LYS A 478 -12.74 13.01 -18.43
CA LYS A 478 -12.59 14.23 -17.65
C LYS A 478 -11.35 14.13 -16.78
N LYS A 479 -10.71 15.27 -16.47
CA LYS A 479 -9.61 15.32 -15.49
C LYS A 479 -10.14 14.98 -14.11
N SER A 480 -9.31 14.42 -13.23
CA SER A 480 -9.67 14.22 -11.83
C SER A 480 -10.01 15.55 -11.14
N LEU A 481 -10.72 15.45 -10.01
CA LEU A 481 -11.11 16.59 -9.18
C LEU A 481 -10.00 17.04 -8.22
N SER A 482 -8.74 16.77 -8.55
CA SER A 482 -7.60 17.14 -7.72
C SER A 482 -7.38 18.65 -7.70
N ASP A 483 -6.95 19.16 -6.55
CA ASP A 483 -6.64 20.58 -6.38
C ASP A 483 -5.39 20.96 -7.21
N ALA A 484 -5.38 22.18 -7.75
CA ALA A 484 -4.18 22.74 -8.36
C ALA A 484 -3.09 23.06 -7.32
N ILE A 485 -1.88 23.37 -7.79
CA ILE A 485 -0.81 23.87 -6.92
C ILE A 485 -1.30 25.13 -6.18
N THR A 486 -1.11 25.18 -4.86
CA THR A 486 -1.60 26.29 -4.04
C THR A 486 -0.91 27.62 -4.40
N PRO A 487 -1.52 28.77 -4.11
CA PRO A 487 -0.91 30.08 -4.37
C PRO A 487 0.45 30.25 -3.70
N LEU A 488 0.60 29.85 -2.44
CA LEU A 488 1.87 29.99 -1.71
C LEU A 488 2.95 29.06 -2.27
N ASN A 489 2.65 27.80 -2.58
CA ASN A 489 3.61 26.90 -3.25
C ASN A 489 4.02 27.45 -4.63
N SER A 490 3.06 27.97 -5.40
CA SER A 490 3.33 28.59 -6.71
C SER A 490 4.25 29.81 -6.59
N LYS A 491 4.03 30.66 -5.58
CA LYS A 491 4.89 31.81 -5.27
C LYS A 491 6.32 31.36 -4.95
N ILE A 492 6.49 30.41 -4.02
CA ILE A 492 7.79 29.87 -3.64
C ILE A 492 8.54 29.32 -4.86
N ILE A 493 7.87 28.54 -5.71
CA ILE A 493 8.52 28.02 -6.93
C ILE A 493 8.95 29.14 -7.87
N ASN A 494 8.10 30.15 -8.08
CA ASN A 494 8.44 31.27 -8.96
C ASN A 494 9.64 32.08 -8.44
N ASP A 495 9.74 32.27 -7.13
CA ASP A 495 10.83 33.02 -6.51
C ASP A 495 12.16 32.24 -6.53
N LEU A 496 12.11 30.91 -6.50
CA LEU A 496 13.28 30.06 -6.27
C LEU A 496 13.77 29.28 -7.49
N LYS A 497 12.92 28.96 -8.47
CA LYS A 497 13.25 28.05 -9.59
C LYS A 497 14.51 28.45 -10.36
N ASP A 498 14.71 29.75 -10.62
CA ASP A 498 15.85 30.24 -11.40
C ASP A 498 17.16 30.07 -10.61
N LYS A 499 17.13 30.33 -9.30
CA LYS A 499 18.29 30.13 -8.40
C LYS A 499 18.63 28.64 -8.26
N ILE A 500 17.62 27.77 -8.16
CA ILE A 500 17.79 26.31 -8.16
C ILE A 500 18.36 25.83 -9.50
N GLY A 501 17.91 26.40 -10.62
CA GLY A 501 18.45 26.15 -11.96
C GLY A 501 19.93 26.53 -12.08
N GLN A 502 20.29 27.68 -11.52
CA GLN A 502 21.67 28.21 -11.49
C GLN A 502 22.53 27.61 -10.36
N ASN A 503 21.97 26.73 -9.53
CA ASN A 503 22.65 26.09 -8.40
C ASN A 503 23.29 27.11 -7.43
N LYS A 504 22.51 28.11 -7.01
CA LYS A 504 22.90 29.17 -6.06
C LYS A 504 22.24 28.95 -4.70
N PRO A 505 22.88 29.33 -3.57
CA PRO A 505 22.25 29.31 -2.26
C PRO A 505 21.05 30.26 -2.20
N ILE A 506 20.08 29.92 -1.36
CA ILE A 506 18.79 30.63 -1.29
C ILE A 506 18.49 31.02 0.15
N ASN A 507 18.07 32.26 0.34
CA ASN A 507 17.47 32.77 1.56
C ASN A 507 16.16 33.46 1.18
N ALA A 508 15.04 33.13 1.84
CA ALA A 508 13.75 33.75 1.59
C ALA A 508 12.83 33.70 2.82
N GLU A 509 11.90 34.67 2.90
CA GLU A 509 10.88 34.72 3.95
C GLU A 509 9.47 34.80 3.37
N TYR A 510 8.50 34.18 4.03
CA TYR A 510 7.09 34.17 3.62
C TYR A 510 6.15 34.26 4.83
N ASP A 511 5.01 34.93 4.65
CA ASP A 511 3.87 34.80 5.57
C ASP A 511 3.10 33.50 5.26
N ILE A 512 2.51 32.90 6.30
CA ILE A 512 1.74 31.65 6.18
C ILE A 512 0.47 31.67 7.04
N TYR A 513 -0.59 31.07 6.50
CA TYR A 513 -1.90 30.95 7.15
C TYR A 513 -2.36 29.49 7.19
N ASN A 514 -3.29 29.17 8.09
CA ASN A 514 -3.73 27.78 8.30
C ASN A 514 -4.40 27.17 7.05
N THR A 515 -4.86 28.02 6.12
CA THR A 515 -5.39 27.63 4.81
C THR A 515 -4.30 27.19 3.83
N ASP A 516 -3.05 27.58 4.07
CA ASP A 516 -1.88 27.18 3.28
C ASP A 516 -1.43 25.79 3.71
N ARG A 517 -1.93 24.77 3.01
CA ARG A 517 -1.67 23.36 3.27
C ARG A 517 -0.54 22.84 2.38
N SER A 518 0.19 21.84 2.89
CA SER A 518 1.28 21.15 2.19
C SER A 518 2.33 22.11 1.61
N VAL A 519 2.57 23.23 2.31
CA VAL A 519 3.55 24.23 1.89
C VAL A 519 4.93 23.58 1.89
N LEU A 520 5.69 23.87 0.84
CA LEU A 520 6.99 23.30 0.45
C LEU A 520 6.94 21.96 -0.29
N ALA A 521 5.81 21.25 -0.33
CA ALA A 521 5.73 19.97 -1.05
C ALA A 521 6.17 20.09 -2.51
N THR A 522 5.76 21.16 -3.21
CA THR A 522 6.16 21.41 -4.61
C THR A 522 7.66 21.71 -4.75
N LEU A 523 8.26 22.41 -3.78
CA LEU A 523 9.70 22.65 -3.77
C LEU A 523 10.46 21.33 -3.61
N PHE A 524 10.04 20.49 -2.67
CA PHE A 524 10.66 19.18 -2.45
C PHE A 524 10.47 18.25 -3.63
N GLY A 525 9.32 18.30 -4.31
CA GLY A 525 9.07 17.59 -5.55
C GLY A 525 10.06 17.99 -6.65
N LEU A 526 10.24 19.30 -6.87
CA LEU A 526 11.22 19.82 -7.83
C LEU A 526 12.65 19.37 -7.53
N LEU A 527 13.07 19.42 -6.26
CA LEU A 527 14.41 18.99 -5.83
C LEU A 527 14.58 17.47 -6.02
N ALA A 528 13.58 16.68 -5.62
CA ALA A 528 13.56 15.23 -5.75
C ALA A 528 13.56 14.79 -7.22
N GLU A 529 12.82 15.46 -8.10
CA GLU A 529 12.86 15.20 -9.54
C GLU A 529 14.25 15.47 -10.12
N LYS A 530 14.91 16.55 -9.69
CA LYS A 530 16.26 16.89 -10.13
C LYS A 530 17.28 15.86 -9.65
N GLU A 531 17.18 15.39 -8.40
CA GLU A 531 17.99 14.29 -7.86
C GLU A 531 17.78 13.00 -8.67
N SER A 532 16.52 12.58 -8.86
CA SER A 532 16.17 11.37 -9.59
C SER A 532 16.67 11.39 -11.04
N LYS A 533 16.48 12.51 -11.76
CA LYS A 533 16.98 12.70 -13.14
C LYS A 533 18.51 12.71 -13.19
N SER A 534 19.18 13.38 -12.25
CA SER A 534 20.65 13.39 -12.13
C SER A 534 21.19 11.97 -11.92
N ARG A 535 20.58 11.20 -11.01
CA ARG A 535 20.95 9.81 -10.75
C ARG A 535 20.77 8.94 -11.99
N LEU A 536 19.63 8.99 -12.66
CA LEU A 536 19.38 8.22 -13.88
C LEU A 536 20.34 8.59 -15.03
N ALA A 537 20.71 9.87 -15.16
CA ALA A 537 21.69 10.31 -16.15
C ALA A 537 23.08 9.69 -15.88
N SER A 538 23.50 9.67 -14.62
CA SER A 538 24.79 9.09 -14.20
C SER A 538 24.89 7.59 -14.51
N ILE A 539 23.81 6.83 -14.28
CA ILE A 539 23.75 5.38 -14.55
C ILE A 539 23.85 5.11 -16.05
N LYS A 540 23.16 5.91 -16.87
CA LYS A 540 23.14 5.76 -18.33
C LYS A 540 24.41 6.26 -19.02
N LYS A 541 25.41 6.75 -18.26
CA LYS A 541 26.65 7.37 -18.79
C LYS A 541 26.36 8.45 -19.86
N ARG A 542 25.24 9.15 -19.76
CA ARG A 542 24.91 10.29 -20.63
C ARG A 542 25.64 11.53 -20.11
N ASN A 543 25.93 12.50 -20.98
CA ASN A 543 26.62 13.74 -20.59
C ASN A 543 26.00 14.35 -19.31
N ASN A 544 26.86 14.70 -18.34
CA ASN A 544 26.54 15.19 -16.99
C ASN A 544 25.92 16.61 -16.96
N GLU A 545 25.00 16.93 -17.88
CA GLU A 545 24.35 18.24 -17.92
C GLU A 545 23.28 18.38 -16.83
N ILE A 546 22.59 17.29 -16.48
CA ILE A 546 21.61 17.29 -15.38
C ILE A 546 22.34 17.03 -14.06
N LYS A 547 22.62 18.10 -13.32
CA LYS A 547 23.19 18.03 -11.98
C LYS A 547 22.11 18.13 -10.93
N ARG A 548 22.27 17.41 -9.82
CA ARG A 548 21.51 17.65 -8.60
C ARG A 548 21.73 19.08 -8.08
N TYR A 549 20.80 19.56 -7.26
CA TYR A 549 21.00 20.80 -6.52
C TYR A 549 21.81 20.51 -5.24
N ASP A 550 22.92 21.24 -5.04
CA ASP A 550 23.89 20.96 -3.97
C ASP A 550 24.14 22.11 -3.01
N GLN A 551 23.39 23.20 -3.13
CA GLN A 551 23.47 24.36 -2.23
C GLN A 551 22.44 24.27 -1.10
N GLU A 552 22.61 25.08 -0.05
CA GLU A 552 21.63 25.20 1.03
C GLU A 552 20.47 26.14 0.64
N ILE A 553 19.27 25.86 1.17
CA ILE A 553 18.07 26.70 1.08
C ILE A 553 17.59 26.99 2.50
N ASP A 554 17.63 28.26 2.89
CA ASP A 554 17.15 28.74 4.18
C ASP A 554 15.83 29.51 4.00
N LEU A 555 14.75 28.98 4.58
CA LEU A 555 13.41 29.55 4.48
C LEU A 555 12.87 29.91 5.87
N VAL A 556 12.35 31.13 6.01
CA VAL A 556 11.65 31.57 7.20
C VAL A 556 10.17 31.77 6.88
N PHE A 557 9.31 31.24 7.74
CA PHE A 557 7.86 31.41 7.66
C PHE A 557 7.36 32.11 8.92
N ARG A 558 6.37 32.99 8.78
CA ARG A 558 5.75 33.71 9.90
C ARG A 558 4.23 33.55 9.86
N GLY A 559 3.65 33.01 10.93
CA GLY A 559 2.20 32.81 11.04
C GLY A 559 1.80 31.39 11.45
N SER A 560 0.64 30.94 10.99
CA SER A 560 0.07 29.64 11.37
C SER A 560 0.07 28.73 10.14
N ALA A 561 0.79 27.61 10.15
CA ALA A 561 0.87 26.72 8.99
C ALA A 561 -0.29 25.71 8.97
N GLY A 562 -0.88 25.48 7.79
CA GLY A 562 -1.90 24.45 7.60
C GLY A 562 -1.36 23.02 7.71
N GLN A 563 -2.25 22.05 7.48
CA GLN A 563 -1.91 20.62 7.49
C GLN A 563 -0.72 20.30 6.58
N SER A 564 0.10 19.35 7.00
CA SER A 564 1.23 18.82 6.21
C SER A 564 2.33 19.84 5.89
N PHE A 565 2.55 20.85 6.74
CA PHE A 565 3.68 21.77 6.58
C PHE A 565 5.02 21.02 6.54
N GLY A 566 5.82 21.25 5.50
CA GLY A 566 7.12 20.57 5.35
C GLY A 566 7.03 19.08 4.96
N VAL A 567 5.87 18.59 4.50
CA VAL A 567 5.70 17.20 4.05
C VAL A 567 6.72 16.86 2.94
N PHE A 568 7.34 15.68 3.03
CA PHE A 568 8.39 15.20 2.13
C PHE A 568 9.70 16.01 2.11
N GLN A 569 10.01 16.74 3.18
CA GLN A 569 11.22 17.55 3.24
C GLN A 569 12.51 16.78 2.90
N THR A 570 13.30 17.37 2.00
CA THR A 570 14.55 16.81 1.48
C THR A 570 15.77 17.41 2.17
N GLU A 571 16.94 16.81 1.92
CA GLU A 571 18.24 17.35 2.37
C GLU A 571 18.50 18.78 1.88
N ARG A 572 19.37 19.51 2.60
CA ARG A 572 19.85 20.88 2.29
C ARG A 572 18.79 21.99 2.34
N VAL A 573 17.61 21.70 2.88
CA VAL A 573 16.59 22.71 3.14
C VAL A 573 16.43 22.89 4.64
N ASN A 574 16.73 24.10 5.11
CA ASN A 574 16.53 24.55 6.47
C ASN A 574 15.29 25.44 6.51
N VAL A 575 14.31 25.04 7.31
CA VAL A 575 13.03 25.75 7.43
C VAL A 575 12.86 26.18 8.88
N ARG A 576 12.52 27.46 9.07
CA ARG A 576 12.14 28.00 10.38
C ARG A 576 10.73 28.57 10.30
N LEU A 577 9.82 28.08 11.12
CA LEU A 577 8.49 28.66 11.32
C LEU A 577 8.47 29.42 12.65
N ILE A 578 8.17 30.71 12.57
CA ILE A 578 7.91 31.58 13.71
C ILE A 578 6.39 31.70 13.85
N GLY A 579 5.81 30.93 14.77
CA GLY A 579 4.37 30.78 14.94
C GLY A 579 4.00 29.35 15.35
N GLU A 580 3.02 28.76 14.67
CA GLU A 580 2.45 27.44 15.01
C GLU A 580 2.08 26.66 13.74
N ALA A 581 1.91 25.35 13.83
CA ALA A 581 1.48 24.50 12.72
C ALA A 581 0.38 23.52 13.12
N ASN A 582 -0.42 23.06 12.16
CA ASN A 582 -1.42 22.02 12.40
C ASN A 582 -0.78 20.61 12.34
N ASP A 583 -1.55 19.58 12.01
CA ASP A 583 -1.15 18.17 11.99
C ASP A 583 -0.17 17.84 10.84
N SER A 584 0.49 16.69 10.97
CA SER A 584 1.32 16.04 9.94
C SER A 584 2.54 16.84 9.49
N VAL A 585 3.08 17.71 10.36
CA VAL A 585 4.32 18.45 10.09
C VAL A 585 5.45 17.47 9.76
N CYS A 586 6.19 17.74 8.69
CA CYS A 586 7.33 16.93 8.25
C CYS A 586 7.03 15.42 8.10
N LYS A 587 5.78 15.06 7.76
CA LYS A 587 5.43 13.71 7.32
C LYS A 587 6.35 13.27 6.17
N SER A 588 6.86 12.04 6.27
CA SER A 588 7.83 11.46 5.31
C SER A 588 9.04 12.36 5.01
N MET A 589 9.51 13.13 6.00
CA MET A 589 10.78 13.86 5.93
C MET A 589 11.94 12.89 5.70
N SER A 590 12.83 13.21 4.76
CA SER A 590 13.99 12.40 4.39
C SER A 590 15.31 13.14 4.51
N GLY A 591 15.34 14.31 5.15
CA GLY A 591 16.53 15.11 5.36
C GLY A 591 16.22 16.56 5.70
N GLY A 592 17.27 17.38 5.81
CA GLY A 592 17.14 18.82 6.09
C GLY A 592 16.87 19.11 7.56
N LYS A 593 16.49 20.35 7.85
CA LYS A 593 16.21 20.83 9.21
C LYS A 593 14.89 21.61 9.23
N MET A 594 14.03 21.32 10.20
CA MET A 594 12.80 22.06 10.46
C MET A 594 12.79 22.52 11.91
N VAL A 595 12.59 23.82 12.11
CA VAL A 595 12.57 24.47 13.42
C VAL A 595 11.26 25.24 13.57
N ILE A 596 10.48 24.93 14.60
CA ILE A 596 9.22 25.62 14.91
C ILE A 596 9.36 26.29 16.26
N VAL A 597 9.24 27.61 16.27
CA VAL A 597 9.37 28.45 17.47
C VAL A 597 8.18 29.39 17.59
N PRO A 598 7.74 29.71 18.81
CA PRO A 598 6.70 30.69 19.03
C PRO A 598 7.21 32.10 18.66
N PRO A 599 6.31 33.06 18.40
CA PRO A 599 6.73 34.44 18.15
C PRO A 599 7.36 35.06 19.40
N GLU A 600 8.33 35.95 19.22
CA GLU A 600 9.11 36.55 20.32
C GLU A 600 8.25 37.30 21.35
N ASN A 601 7.08 37.78 20.94
CA ASN A 601 6.12 38.49 21.79
C ASN A 601 5.09 37.57 22.47
N ALA A 602 5.23 36.25 22.35
CA ALA A 602 4.38 35.28 23.04
C ALA A 602 4.48 35.47 24.57
N ARG A 603 3.32 35.57 25.24
CA ARG A 603 3.22 35.82 26.70
C ARG A 603 2.90 34.57 27.52
N TYR A 604 2.61 33.44 26.86
CA TYR A 604 2.37 32.16 27.50
C TYR A 604 3.68 31.39 27.67
N LYS A 605 3.70 30.42 28.59
CA LYS A 605 4.83 29.51 28.76
C LYS A 605 4.87 28.53 27.60
N GLN A 606 5.94 28.56 26.83
CA GLN A 606 6.08 27.81 25.58
C GLN A 606 6.03 26.30 25.84
N GLU A 607 6.68 25.83 26.89
CA GLU A 607 6.76 24.42 27.29
C GLU A 607 5.43 23.80 27.75
N GLU A 608 4.44 24.64 28.09
CA GLU A 608 3.11 24.22 28.58
C GLU A 608 2.02 24.30 27.49
N ASN A 609 2.34 24.73 26.27
CA ASN A 609 1.37 25.01 25.22
C ASN A 609 1.65 24.23 23.94
N ALA A 610 0.59 23.76 23.28
CA ALA A 610 0.68 23.14 21.96
C ALA A 610 1.14 24.17 20.92
N ILE A 611 2.05 23.75 20.05
CA ILE A 611 2.57 24.55 18.93
C ILE A 611 2.49 23.79 17.60
N ILE A 612 2.39 22.45 17.65
CA ILE A 612 2.11 21.61 16.50
C ILE A 612 1.02 20.58 16.79
N GLY A 613 0.30 20.15 15.75
CA GLY A 613 -0.73 19.12 15.83
C GLY A 613 -0.20 17.68 15.93
N ASN A 614 -1.06 16.75 15.53
CA ASN A 614 -0.87 15.31 15.60
C ASN A 614 0.04 14.77 14.49
N CYS A 615 0.57 13.56 14.67
CA CYS A 615 1.24 12.75 13.64
C CYS A 615 2.42 13.44 12.94
N ALA A 616 3.07 14.41 13.58
CA ALA A 616 4.30 15.00 13.08
C ALA A 616 5.39 13.92 12.92
N LEU A 617 6.21 14.05 11.87
CA LEU A 617 7.23 13.08 11.45
C LEU A 617 6.72 11.69 11.08
N TYR A 618 5.44 11.54 10.73
CA TYR A 618 4.93 10.24 10.31
C TYR A 618 5.76 9.63 9.17
N GLY A 619 6.46 8.53 9.45
CA GLY A 619 7.30 7.83 8.46
C GLY A 619 8.56 8.57 8.03
N ALA A 620 9.07 9.52 8.83
CA ALA A 620 10.32 10.23 8.52
C ALA A 620 11.52 9.26 8.50
N THR A 621 12.43 9.39 7.54
CA THR A 621 13.58 8.49 7.37
C THR A 621 14.92 9.15 7.71
N ASN A 622 14.97 10.48 7.79
CA ASN A 622 16.14 11.26 8.19
C ASN A 622 15.71 12.72 8.46
N GLY A 623 16.64 13.56 8.92
CA GLY A 623 16.43 14.99 9.14
C GLY A 623 16.45 15.40 10.61
N LYS A 624 16.47 16.71 10.85
CA LYS A 624 16.42 17.32 12.19
C LYS A 624 15.11 18.09 12.39
N PHE A 625 14.38 17.82 13.46
CA PHE A 625 13.12 18.47 13.78
C PHE A 625 13.12 19.02 15.21
N TYR A 626 13.04 20.34 15.34
CA TYR A 626 13.09 21.04 16.63
C TYR A 626 11.81 21.84 16.85
N VAL A 627 11.14 21.57 17.96
CA VAL A 627 9.82 22.14 18.26
C VAL A 627 9.87 22.77 19.64
N TYR A 628 9.82 24.10 19.69
CA TYR A 628 9.76 24.85 20.95
C TYR A 628 8.31 24.98 21.44
N GLY A 629 7.80 23.87 21.98
CA GLY A 629 6.47 23.74 22.57
C GLY A 629 6.02 22.28 22.58
N GLN A 630 4.72 22.05 22.80
CA GLN A 630 4.13 20.72 22.83
C GLN A 630 3.62 20.29 21.45
N ALA A 631 3.78 19.00 21.15
CA ALA A 631 3.16 18.34 20.00
C ALA A 631 1.90 17.57 20.41
N GLY A 632 1.01 17.35 19.44
CA GLY A 632 -0.16 16.50 19.62
C GLY A 632 0.14 15.01 19.74
N ASP A 633 -0.88 14.20 19.51
CA ASP A 633 -0.82 12.74 19.56
C ASP A 633 0.06 12.18 18.44
N ARG A 634 0.62 10.98 18.66
CA ARG A 634 1.39 10.21 17.68
C ARG A 634 2.59 10.97 17.10
N PHE A 635 3.18 11.85 17.90
CA PHE A 635 4.46 12.48 17.56
C PHE A 635 5.51 11.42 17.23
N ALA A 636 6.17 11.54 16.09
CA ALA A 636 7.18 10.59 15.61
C ALA A 636 6.65 9.16 15.39
N VAL A 637 5.35 8.99 15.11
CA VAL A 637 4.80 7.69 14.69
C VAL A 637 5.54 7.17 13.46
N ARG A 638 5.95 5.91 13.49
CA ARG A 638 6.74 5.30 12.41
C ARG A 638 8.02 6.08 12.04
N ASN A 639 8.62 6.85 12.94
CA ASN A 639 9.93 7.46 12.68
C ASN A 639 10.97 6.37 12.42
N SER A 640 11.76 6.56 11.38
CA SER A 640 12.72 5.62 10.82
C SER A 640 14.09 6.24 10.59
N GLY A 641 14.37 7.40 11.20
CA GLY A 641 15.73 7.94 11.20
C GLY A 641 15.86 9.42 11.53
N ALA A 642 14.76 10.16 11.65
CA ALA A 642 14.83 11.56 12.04
C ALA A 642 15.29 11.74 13.50
N LEU A 643 16.06 12.81 13.73
CA LEU A 643 16.36 13.36 15.04
C LEU A 643 15.30 14.40 15.40
N ALA A 644 14.61 14.23 16.53
CA ALA A 644 13.58 15.15 16.98
C ALA A 644 13.79 15.61 18.43
N VAL A 645 13.53 16.89 18.71
CA VAL A 645 13.49 17.46 20.07
C VAL A 645 12.21 18.28 20.22
N VAL A 646 11.45 18.01 21.29
CA VAL A 646 10.16 18.64 21.59
C VAL A 646 9.99 18.83 23.10
N GLU A 647 9.16 19.77 23.54
CA GLU A 647 8.97 20.08 24.98
C GLU A 647 7.75 19.42 25.61
N GLY A 648 6.98 18.66 24.84
CA GLY A 648 5.95 17.76 25.33
C GLY A 648 5.20 17.09 24.20
N THR A 649 4.48 16.01 24.50
CA THR A 649 3.75 15.23 23.49
C THR A 649 2.41 14.72 24.02
N GLY A 650 1.45 14.53 23.11
CA GLY A 650 0.20 13.80 23.39
C GLY A 650 0.38 12.28 23.52
N LEU A 651 -0.70 11.55 23.30
CA LEU A 651 -0.78 10.08 23.37
C LEU A 651 0.09 9.42 22.30
N HIS A 652 0.60 8.22 22.58
CA HIS A 652 1.25 7.37 21.57
C HIS A 652 2.49 7.98 20.90
N ALA A 653 3.27 8.81 21.61
CA ALA A 653 4.54 9.28 21.09
C ALA A 653 5.46 8.10 20.73
N CYS A 654 6.20 8.22 19.62
CA CYS A 654 7.11 7.20 19.09
C CYS A 654 6.46 5.84 18.78
N GLU A 655 5.13 5.81 18.58
CA GLU A 655 4.42 4.58 18.19
C GLU A 655 5.03 3.99 16.91
N TYR A 656 5.34 2.69 16.89
CA TYR A 656 5.97 2.00 15.77
C TYR A 656 7.31 2.56 15.28
N MET A 657 8.03 3.37 16.06
CA MET A 657 9.35 3.89 15.64
C MET A 657 10.35 2.74 15.40
N THR A 658 11.06 2.79 14.26
CA THR A 658 12.02 1.75 13.83
C THR A 658 13.47 2.23 13.83
N ASN A 659 13.71 3.53 13.82
CA ASN A 659 15.05 4.11 13.94
C ASN A 659 14.94 5.62 14.24
N GLY A 660 16.08 6.28 14.48
CA GLY A 660 16.17 7.71 14.78
C GLY A 660 16.40 7.99 16.26
N THR A 661 16.30 9.25 16.65
CA THR A 661 16.46 9.67 18.05
C THR A 661 15.42 10.72 18.39
N VAL A 662 14.65 10.49 19.45
CA VAL A 662 13.63 11.44 19.92
C VAL A 662 13.97 11.86 21.34
N VAL A 663 13.97 13.16 21.59
CA VAL A 663 14.18 13.77 22.91
C VAL A 663 12.95 14.57 23.30
N ILE A 664 12.34 14.23 24.43
CA ILE A 664 11.18 14.94 24.98
C ILE A 664 11.61 15.64 26.27
N LEU A 665 11.61 16.97 26.26
CA LEU A 665 12.11 17.82 27.35
C LEU A 665 11.05 18.16 28.41
N GLY A 666 9.81 17.69 28.24
CA GLY A 666 8.73 17.91 29.20
C GLY A 666 7.71 16.77 29.20
N ASN A 667 6.44 17.09 29.48
CA ASN A 667 5.43 16.07 29.75
C ASN A 667 5.08 15.26 28.51
N THR A 668 4.87 13.95 28.72
CA THR A 668 4.30 13.02 27.73
C THR A 668 3.00 12.41 28.25
N SER A 669 2.28 11.70 27.40
CA SER A 669 1.04 10.99 27.71
C SER A 669 1.20 9.48 27.55
N ASP A 670 0.10 8.74 27.73
CA ASP A 670 0.10 7.28 27.81
C ASP A 670 0.56 6.60 26.51
N ASN A 671 1.03 5.36 26.69
CA ASN A 671 1.38 4.41 25.64
C ASN A 671 2.56 4.86 24.76
N ILE A 672 3.52 5.59 25.33
CA ILE A 672 4.75 5.99 24.62
C ILE A 672 5.59 4.76 24.26
N GLY A 673 6.09 4.74 23.02
CA GLY A 673 6.94 3.67 22.48
C GLY A 673 6.21 2.37 22.15
N ALA A 674 4.88 2.34 22.11
CA ALA A 674 4.13 1.16 21.70
C ALA A 674 4.50 0.73 20.26
N GLY A 675 4.82 -0.54 20.04
CA GLY A 675 5.28 -1.03 18.74
C GLY A 675 6.67 -0.55 18.32
N MET A 676 7.41 0.20 19.15
CA MET A 676 8.75 0.68 18.81
C MET A 676 9.74 -0.49 18.74
N THR A 677 10.38 -0.69 17.58
CA THR A 677 11.31 -1.80 17.32
C THR A 677 12.74 -1.34 17.03
N GLY A 678 12.97 -0.03 16.97
CA GLY A 678 14.32 0.54 16.84
C GLY A 678 14.39 2.03 17.14
N GLY A 679 15.61 2.52 17.35
CA GLY A 679 15.91 3.92 17.68
C GLY A 679 16.08 4.17 19.18
N GLU A 680 16.28 5.43 19.55
CA GLU A 680 16.52 5.86 20.93
C GLU A 680 15.51 6.93 21.36
N LEU A 681 14.99 6.79 22.58
CA LEU A 681 14.08 7.74 23.20
C LEU A 681 14.69 8.27 24.50
N TYR A 682 14.85 9.59 24.60
CA TYR A 682 15.30 10.27 25.82
C TYR A 682 14.17 11.10 26.38
N LEU A 683 13.81 10.86 27.63
CA LEU A 683 12.74 11.55 28.34
C LEU A 683 13.35 12.35 29.49
N TYR A 684 13.06 13.65 29.54
CA TYR A 684 13.39 14.46 30.69
C TYR A 684 12.41 14.13 31.81
N GLU A 685 12.91 13.49 32.87
CA GLU A 685 12.12 12.86 33.96
C GLU A 685 11.51 11.51 33.57
N ASP A 686 11.24 10.67 34.58
CA ASP A 686 10.68 9.33 34.39
C ASP A 686 9.21 9.44 33.98
N PRO A 687 8.77 8.82 32.87
CA PRO A 687 7.38 8.85 32.43
C PRO A 687 6.42 8.08 33.35
N LEU A 688 6.91 7.46 34.42
CA LEU A 688 6.15 6.61 35.33
C LEU A 688 5.49 5.46 34.53
N LEU A 689 4.18 5.27 34.69
CA LEU A 689 3.41 4.20 34.05
C LEU A 689 3.00 4.51 32.59
N LYS A 690 3.43 5.64 32.03
CA LYS A 690 3.03 6.05 30.67
C LYS A 690 3.78 5.29 29.58
N ALA A 691 4.98 4.78 29.88
CA ALA A 691 5.78 3.97 28.97
C ALA A 691 5.16 2.60 28.72
N ASN A 692 5.05 2.19 27.46
CA ASN A 692 4.59 0.85 27.13
C ASN A 692 5.73 -0.17 27.36
N GLY A 693 5.71 -0.81 28.53
CA GLY A 693 6.70 -1.80 28.95
C GLY A 693 6.71 -3.09 28.12
N ASP A 694 5.71 -3.34 27.26
CA ASP A 694 5.70 -4.51 26.37
C ASP A 694 6.70 -4.35 25.21
N TYR A 695 7.07 -3.11 24.86
CA TYR A 695 7.92 -2.80 23.72
C TYR A 695 9.25 -2.15 24.09
N ILE A 696 9.25 -1.25 25.07
CA ILE A 696 10.43 -0.47 25.45
C ILE A 696 10.84 -0.73 26.89
N VAL A 697 12.14 -0.61 27.13
CA VAL A 697 12.75 -0.78 28.46
C VAL A 697 13.68 0.37 28.76
N LYS A 698 13.68 0.79 30.02
CA LYS A 698 14.60 1.81 30.54
C LYS A 698 16.01 1.22 30.65
N THR A 699 17.01 1.94 30.15
CA THR A 699 18.42 1.54 30.18
C THR A 699 19.28 2.62 30.82
N ALA A 700 20.42 2.21 31.39
CA ALA A 700 21.39 3.16 31.92
C ALA A 700 22.02 3.95 30.76
N MET A 701 22.18 5.26 30.95
CA MET A 701 22.89 6.09 29.99
C MET A 701 24.40 5.86 30.13
N THR A 702 25.05 5.51 29.02
CA THR A 702 26.51 5.46 28.96
C THR A 702 27.10 6.87 28.88
N GLN A 703 28.42 7.01 29.05
CA GLN A 703 29.10 8.29 28.84
C GLN A 703 28.96 8.77 27.38
N SER A 704 28.87 7.83 26.42
CA SER A 704 28.63 8.14 25.01
C SER A 704 27.23 8.72 24.81
N ASP A 705 26.22 8.09 25.41
CA ASP A 705 24.83 8.56 25.37
C ASP A 705 24.70 9.96 25.96
N THR A 706 25.34 10.20 27.11
CA THR A 706 25.33 11.51 27.77
C THR A 706 25.96 12.59 26.89
N LYS A 707 27.10 12.29 26.24
CA LYS A 707 27.76 13.22 25.30
C LYS A 707 26.91 13.47 24.05
N LYS A 708 26.25 12.42 23.52
CA LYS A 708 25.32 12.53 22.38
C LYS A 708 24.13 13.43 22.74
N LEU A 709 23.48 13.15 23.87
CA LEU A 709 22.32 13.91 24.34
C LEU A 709 22.69 15.37 24.60
N LYS A 710 23.83 15.66 25.23
CA LYS A 710 24.30 17.03 25.44
C LYS A 710 24.38 17.81 24.14
N ARG A 711 25.01 17.23 23.10
CA ARG A 711 25.12 17.85 21.77
C ARG A 711 23.75 18.10 21.14
N ILE A 712 22.80 17.18 21.30
CA ILE A 712 21.44 17.35 20.79
C ILE A 712 20.74 18.53 21.48
N VAL A 713 20.85 18.63 22.81
CA VAL A 713 20.24 19.71 23.59
C VAL A 713 20.93 21.06 23.31
N GLU A 714 22.25 21.08 23.12
CA GLU A 714 23.00 22.27 22.68
C GLU A 714 22.55 22.75 21.30
N ASP A 715 22.42 21.84 20.32
CA ASP A 715 21.93 22.17 18.97
C ASP A 715 20.48 22.68 19.02
N TYR A 716 19.62 22.02 19.78
CA TYR A 716 18.25 22.46 20.02
C TYR A 716 18.20 23.86 20.66
N PHE A 717 19.02 24.13 21.68
CA PHE A 717 19.09 25.46 22.30
C PHE A 717 19.58 26.52 21.31
N ASN A 718 20.60 26.24 20.51
CA ASN A 718 21.09 27.18 19.51
C ASN A 718 20.01 27.55 18.49
N GLU A 719 19.21 26.57 18.06
CA GLU A 719 18.15 26.77 17.08
C GLU A 719 16.87 27.40 17.65
N THR A 720 16.54 27.14 18.92
CA THR A 720 15.23 27.56 19.49
C THR A 720 15.32 28.65 20.52
N GLN A 721 16.50 28.86 21.12
CA GLN A 721 16.70 29.68 22.31
C GLN A 721 15.79 29.26 23.49
N SER A 722 15.41 27.98 23.56
CA SER A 722 14.52 27.42 24.57
C SER A 722 14.99 27.70 26.00
N SER A 723 14.08 28.23 26.82
CA SER A 723 14.27 28.43 28.27
C SER A 723 14.56 27.11 28.99
N LYS A 724 13.85 26.03 28.64
CA LYS A 724 14.02 24.70 29.22
C LYS A 724 15.39 24.10 28.88
N ALA A 725 15.80 24.20 27.61
CA ALA A 725 17.12 23.74 27.18
C ALA A 725 18.24 24.55 27.85
N LYS A 726 18.08 25.87 27.96
CA LYS A 726 19.01 26.73 28.70
C LYS A 726 19.15 26.30 30.16
N TYR A 727 18.04 26.02 30.84
CA TYR A 727 18.04 25.51 32.20
C TYR A 727 18.79 24.18 32.31
N ILE A 728 18.48 23.22 31.44
CA ILE A 728 19.15 21.90 31.41
C ILE A 728 20.66 22.03 31.19
N LEU A 729 21.09 22.92 30.30
CA LEU A 729 22.50 23.13 29.99
C LEU A 729 23.25 23.92 31.06
N SER A 730 22.56 24.72 31.87
CA SER A 730 23.17 25.57 32.91
C SER A 730 23.89 24.78 34.01
N ASP A 731 23.42 23.56 34.28
CA ASP A 731 24.04 22.63 35.21
C ASP A 731 23.90 21.19 34.68
N TRP A 732 24.51 20.96 33.52
CA TRP A 732 24.40 19.69 32.80
C TRP A 732 24.78 18.49 33.67
N GLU A 733 25.85 18.58 34.47
CA GLU A 733 26.38 17.45 35.26
C GLU A 733 25.37 16.91 36.28
N ASN A 734 24.55 17.80 36.87
CA ASN A 734 23.52 17.39 37.82
C ASN A 734 22.17 17.13 37.13
N ILE A 735 21.77 18.00 36.21
CA ILE A 735 20.44 17.93 35.58
C ILE A 735 20.34 16.76 34.60
N SER A 736 21.44 16.34 33.95
CA SER A 736 21.40 15.22 33.01
C SER A 736 20.98 13.91 33.69
N ASN A 737 21.19 13.77 35.00
CA ASN A 737 20.80 12.58 35.76
C ASN A 737 19.28 12.37 35.84
N ARG A 738 18.49 13.38 35.47
CA ARG A 738 17.02 13.30 35.39
C ARG A 738 16.53 12.66 34.09
N PHE A 739 17.39 12.53 33.08
CA PHE A 739 16.98 11.90 31.82
C PHE A 739 16.89 10.39 31.97
N CYS A 740 15.84 9.82 31.38
CA CYS A 740 15.66 8.39 31.22
C CYS A 740 15.86 8.04 29.74
N LYS A 741 16.74 7.06 29.47
CA LYS A 741 16.90 6.47 28.13
C LYS A 741 16.02 5.23 28.02
N TYR A 742 15.16 5.21 27.03
CA TYR A 742 14.37 4.06 26.62
C TYR A 742 14.85 3.56 25.27
N VAL A 743 14.93 2.24 25.15
CA VAL A 743 15.19 1.53 23.89
C VAL A 743 14.22 0.36 23.79
N PRO A 744 13.96 -0.14 22.58
CA PRO A 744 13.21 -1.38 22.37
C PRO A 744 13.85 -2.58 23.06
N HIS A 745 13.03 -3.53 23.52
CA HIS A 745 13.52 -4.84 24.01
C HIS A 745 14.41 -5.55 22.99
N SER A 746 14.14 -5.36 21.70
CA SER A 746 14.90 -5.92 20.60
C SER A 746 16.37 -5.48 20.54
N MET A 747 16.69 -4.32 21.13
CA MET A 747 18.03 -3.73 21.09
C MET A 747 18.87 -4.04 22.34
N VAL A 748 18.28 -4.69 23.35
CA VAL A 748 18.98 -5.08 24.57
C VAL A 748 19.41 -6.54 24.42
N GLU A 749 20.69 -6.83 24.61
CA GLU A 749 21.17 -8.22 24.67
C GLU A 749 20.40 -8.98 25.75
N LYS A 750 19.92 -10.20 25.44
CA LYS A 750 19.09 -11.01 26.34
C LYS A 750 19.73 -11.25 27.73
N ASP A 751 21.05 -11.09 27.85
CA ASP A 751 21.81 -11.29 29.09
C ASP A 751 21.83 -10.07 30.03
N LEU A 752 21.21 -8.93 29.65
CA LEU A 752 21.11 -7.71 30.48
C LEU A 752 19.70 -7.43 31.03
N MET A 753 18.78 -8.39 30.89
CA MET A 753 17.47 -8.36 31.57
C MET A 753 17.68 -8.59 33.08
N VAL A 754 18.19 -7.56 33.77
CA VAL A 754 18.16 -7.51 35.23
C VAL A 754 16.69 -7.47 35.64
N GLU A 755 16.27 -8.55 36.31
CA GLU A 755 14.97 -8.69 36.95
C GLU A 755 14.66 -7.47 37.82
N ASN A 756 13.73 -6.64 37.38
CA ASN A 756 12.92 -5.84 38.30
C ASN A 756 11.60 -6.59 38.48
N LYS A 757 11.59 -7.50 39.46
CA LYS A 757 10.37 -7.89 40.16
C LYS A 757 10.02 -6.87 41.21
#